data_AF-A0AAV0NDS1-F1
#
_entry.id   AF-A0AAV0NDS1-F1
#
_cell.length_a   1.000
_cell.length_b   1.000
_cell.length_c   1.000
_cell.angle_alpha   90.00
_cell.angle_beta   90.00
_cell.angle_gamma   90.00
#
_symmetry.space_group_name_H-M   'P 1'
#
loop_
_entity.id
_entity.type
_entity.pdbx_description
1 polymer ?
#
loop_
_entity_poly.entity_id
_entity_poly.type
_entity_poly.pdbx_seq_one_letter_code
_entity_poly.pdbx_strand_id
1 'polypeptide(L)'
;MGSGGGQWIVEKRSSFRSEPLEVNVSETGCLSIVVLGASGDLAKKKTFPALFNLYRQGFLQSNEVHIFGYARTKISDDDLRNRIRSYLEKGSAKSEEVSEFLQLIKYVSGSYDTEEGFRMLDKEISLHEEFRNSTEGSSRRLFYLALPPSVYPVVCRMIKLCCMNKSHLGGWTRIVVEKPFGKDLDSAEKLSNQIGELFEEPQLYRIDHYLGKELVQNLLVLRFANRFFLPLWNRDNIDNVQIVFREDFGTEGRGGYFDEYGIIRDIIQNHLLQVLCLVAMEKPVSLKPEHIRDEKVKVLQSVMPIKDEEVVLGQYNGYRDDPTVPDHSNTPTFATVVLRIHNERWEGVPFILKAGKALNSRKAEIRIQFKDVPGDIFRCKNQGRNEFVIRLQPSEAMYMKLTVKQPGLEMSTVQSELDLSYGQRYQQVTIPEAYERLILDTIRGDQQHFVRRDELRAAWEIFTPLLHRIDDGEFKPLPYQPGSRGPAEADELLERAGYMKYTSGSYDTEEGFRLLDKQISEHEEAKSSADGSCRRLFYLALPPSVYPVVCKMIKLCCMNKSDLGGWTRIVVEKPFGKDLESAEKLSSQIGELFGEHQIYRIDHYLGKEMVQNLTNILLVLLQILQLVLRFANRLFVPLWNRDNIDNVQVRMKIVFREDFGIEGRGGYFDEYGYTGVPFILKAGKALSSKKADIRVQFKDVPGDIFNCEKQGRNEFVMRLQPSEAMYMKLAVKQPGLEMSTVQSELDLSYKQRYHGVTIPDAYERLLLDTIHGDQQHFVRRDELKAAWDIFTPLLHRIDKGELKPISYQQGSRGPAEADELLLRAGYVRTHGYRWIPPAL
;
A
#
# COMPACT_ATOMS: atom_id res chain seq x y z
N MET A 1 -30.03 -14.94 -37.28
CA MET A 1 -31.24 -14.30 -36.72
C MET A 1 -31.66 -15.08 -35.49
N GLY A 2 -31.87 -14.40 -34.37
CA GLY A 2 -32.13 -15.01 -33.06
C GLY A 2 -31.57 -14.14 -31.94
N SER A 3 -32.27 -13.05 -31.65
CA SER A 3 -32.04 -12.11 -30.56
C SER A 3 -32.29 -12.76 -29.19
N GLY A 4 -31.30 -12.73 -28.30
CA GLY A 4 -31.45 -13.06 -26.89
C GLY A 4 -30.85 -11.95 -26.04
N GLY A 5 -31.65 -10.94 -25.72
CA GLY A 5 -31.27 -9.87 -24.79
C GLY A 5 -31.23 -10.39 -23.36
N GLY A 6 -30.03 -10.43 -22.77
CA GLY A 6 -29.84 -10.63 -21.33
C GLY A 6 -29.85 -9.28 -20.62
N GLN A 7 -31.01 -8.92 -20.08
CA GLN A 7 -31.21 -7.76 -19.21
C GLN A 7 -30.59 -8.07 -17.84
N TRP A 8 -29.57 -7.32 -17.41
CA TRP A 8 -29.00 -7.45 -16.07
C TRP A 8 -29.98 -6.86 -15.04
N ILE A 9 -30.69 -7.71 -14.31
CA ILE A 9 -31.50 -7.32 -13.15
C ILE A 9 -30.53 -7.12 -11.98
N VAL A 10 -30.42 -5.88 -11.49
CA VAL A 10 -29.79 -5.58 -10.21
C VAL A 10 -30.76 -6.00 -9.11
N GLU A 11 -30.64 -7.22 -8.62
CA GLU A 11 -31.24 -7.57 -7.33
C GLU A 11 -30.54 -6.75 -6.24
N LYS A 12 -31.28 -5.84 -5.61
CA LYS A 12 -30.92 -5.25 -4.31
C LYS A 12 -30.75 -6.41 -3.32
N ARG A 13 -29.54 -6.90 -3.15
CA ARG A 13 -29.21 -7.78 -2.03
C ARG A 13 -29.51 -7.02 -0.74
N SER A 14 -30.34 -7.63 0.10
CA SER A 14 -30.54 -7.22 1.48
C SER A 14 -29.19 -6.99 2.13
N SER A 15 -29.09 -5.86 2.84
CA SER A 15 -27.92 -5.42 3.57
C SER A 15 -27.32 -6.57 4.38
N PHE A 16 -26.03 -6.80 4.18
CA PHE A 16 -25.23 -7.61 5.07
C PHE A 16 -25.33 -6.98 6.47
N ARG A 17 -26.04 -7.63 7.39
CA ARG A 17 -25.89 -7.35 8.82
C ARG A 17 -24.52 -7.89 9.24
N SER A 18 -23.52 -7.02 9.31
CA SER A 18 -22.53 -7.13 10.37
C SER A 18 -23.29 -7.03 11.69
N GLU A 19 -23.04 -7.93 12.63
CA GLU A 19 -23.54 -7.72 13.99
C GLU A 19 -22.98 -6.37 14.49
N PRO A 20 -23.83 -5.41 14.88
CA PRO A 20 -23.35 -4.13 15.36
C PRO A 20 -22.63 -4.35 16.69
N LEU A 21 -21.41 -3.85 16.79
CA LEU A 21 -20.72 -3.68 18.07
C LEU A 21 -21.65 -2.90 19.01
N GLU A 22 -21.92 -3.47 20.18
CA GLU A 22 -22.86 -2.97 21.18
C GLU A 22 -22.57 -1.53 21.64
N VAL A 23 -23.18 -0.56 20.97
CA VAL A 23 -23.86 0.61 21.57
C VAL A 23 -25.09 0.85 20.70
N ASN A 24 -26.23 0.30 21.13
CA ASN A 24 -27.47 0.27 20.36
C ASN A 24 -28.17 1.64 20.42
N VAL A 25 -27.65 2.63 19.67
CA VAL A 25 -28.44 3.82 19.33
C VAL A 25 -29.19 3.49 18.05
N SER A 26 -30.52 3.42 18.10
CA SER A 26 -31.33 3.20 16.92
C SER A 26 -30.97 4.23 15.83
N GLU A 27 -30.52 3.79 14.65
CA GLU A 27 -30.27 4.67 13.50
C GLU A 27 -31.58 5.22 12.88
N THR A 28 -32.73 4.78 13.38
CA THR A 28 -34.05 5.22 12.92
C THR A 28 -34.51 6.46 13.69
N GLY A 29 -35.03 7.46 12.97
CA GLY A 29 -35.55 8.69 13.58
C GLY A 29 -35.22 9.97 12.82
N CYS A 30 -35.66 11.11 13.36
CA CYS A 30 -35.39 12.41 12.75
C CYS A 30 -33.92 12.81 12.91
N LEU A 31 -33.29 13.31 11.84
CA LEU A 31 -31.93 13.84 11.85
C LEU A 31 -31.91 15.31 11.43
N SER A 32 -31.59 16.19 12.37
CA SER A 32 -31.42 17.62 12.15
C SER A 32 -29.93 17.96 12.08
N ILE A 33 -29.46 18.38 10.90
CA ILE A 33 -28.08 18.81 10.67
C ILE A 33 -28.05 20.34 10.60
N VAL A 34 -27.42 20.97 11.59
CA VAL A 34 -27.33 22.42 11.69
C VAL A 34 -25.94 22.88 11.26
N VAL A 35 -25.84 23.61 10.16
CA VAL A 35 -24.59 24.21 9.66
C VAL A 35 -24.52 25.65 10.14
N LEU A 36 -23.82 25.90 11.25
CA LEU A 36 -23.55 27.27 11.70
C LEU A 36 -22.43 27.88 10.87
N GLY A 37 -22.60 29.14 10.46
CA GLY A 37 -21.72 29.76 9.47
C GLY A 37 -22.08 29.37 8.04
N ALA A 38 -23.34 29.02 7.77
CA ALA A 38 -23.80 28.54 6.46
C ALA A 38 -23.52 29.48 5.28
N SER A 39 -23.38 30.79 5.52
CA SER A 39 -23.00 31.76 4.48
C SER A 39 -21.49 31.82 4.18
N GLY A 40 -20.68 31.09 4.94
CA GLY A 40 -19.22 31.07 4.87
C GLY A 40 -18.64 30.23 3.74
N ASP A 41 -17.32 30.39 3.55
CA ASP A 41 -16.57 29.76 2.46
C ASP A 41 -16.46 28.23 2.63
N LEU A 42 -16.19 27.76 3.85
CA LEU A 42 -16.09 26.33 4.17
C LEU A 42 -17.42 25.61 3.92
N ALA A 43 -18.52 26.20 4.37
CA ALA A 43 -19.86 25.63 4.23
C ALA A 43 -20.22 25.38 2.76
N LYS A 44 -20.10 26.39 1.90
CA LYS A 44 -20.47 26.28 0.48
C LYS A 44 -19.50 25.43 -0.35
N LYS A 45 -18.20 25.43 -0.03
CA LYS A 45 -17.17 24.71 -0.81
C LYS A 45 -16.96 23.26 -0.37
N LYS A 46 -17.26 22.91 0.88
CA LYS A 46 -16.95 21.58 1.45
C LYS A 46 -18.14 20.95 2.19
N THR A 47 -18.76 21.64 3.16
CA THR A 47 -19.79 21.03 4.02
C THR A 47 -21.07 20.66 3.27
N PHE A 48 -21.70 21.60 2.54
CA PHE A 48 -22.90 21.30 1.75
C PHE A 48 -22.64 20.31 0.61
N PRO A 49 -21.54 20.42 -0.17
CA PRO A 49 -21.18 19.38 -1.14
C PRO A 49 -21.01 17.99 -0.52
N ALA A 50 -20.42 17.88 0.67
CA ALA A 50 -20.29 16.60 1.36
C ALA A 50 -21.65 16.02 1.77
N LEU A 51 -22.54 16.84 2.33
CA LEU A 51 -23.91 16.44 2.66
C LEU A 51 -24.70 16.00 1.42
N PHE A 52 -24.55 16.71 0.30
CA PHE A 52 -25.17 16.34 -0.96
C PHE A 52 -24.65 14.99 -1.49
N ASN A 53 -23.34 14.75 -1.43
CA ASN A 53 -22.78 13.47 -1.86
C ASN A 53 -23.25 12.31 -0.98
N LEU A 54 -23.39 12.51 0.34
CA LEU A 54 -23.97 11.51 1.25
C LEU A 54 -25.45 11.24 0.93
N TYR A 55 -26.22 12.29 0.60
CA TYR A 55 -27.60 12.17 0.13
C TYR A 55 -27.69 11.34 -1.16
N ARG A 56 -26.91 11.68 -2.18
CA ARG A 56 -26.89 10.97 -3.47
C ARG A 56 -26.51 9.50 -3.34
N GLN A 57 -25.65 9.18 -2.36
CA GLN A 57 -25.24 7.80 -2.06
C GLN A 57 -26.25 7.04 -1.20
N GLY A 58 -27.33 7.69 -0.73
CA GLY A 58 -28.36 7.06 0.10
C GLY A 58 -27.99 6.92 1.58
N PHE A 59 -26.90 7.53 2.03
CA PHE A 59 -26.54 7.58 3.46
C PHE A 59 -27.39 8.60 4.23
N LEU A 60 -27.95 9.59 3.54
CA LEU A 60 -28.96 10.50 4.08
C LEU A 60 -30.29 10.26 3.37
N GLN A 61 -31.27 9.73 4.09
CA GLN A 61 -32.59 9.48 3.54
C GLN A 61 -33.45 10.76 3.62
N SER A 62 -34.08 11.16 2.50
CA SER A 62 -34.91 12.39 2.43
C SER A 62 -36.09 12.40 3.40
N ASN A 63 -36.54 11.22 3.83
CA ASN A 63 -37.60 11.07 4.80
C ASN A 63 -37.12 11.19 6.27
N GLU A 64 -35.81 11.28 6.53
CA GLU A 64 -35.27 11.37 7.90
C GLU A 64 -34.54 12.68 8.17
N VAL A 65 -33.89 13.26 7.15
CA VAL A 65 -32.96 14.38 7.33
C VAL A 65 -33.60 15.75 7.03
N HIS A 66 -33.23 16.75 7.83
CA HIS A 66 -33.42 18.16 7.51
C HIS A 66 -32.15 18.95 7.83
N ILE A 67 -31.81 19.90 6.96
CA ILE A 67 -30.57 20.67 7.07
C ILE A 67 -30.92 22.13 7.35
N PHE A 68 -30.39 22.68 8.43
CA PHE A 68 -30.61 24.05 8.86
C PHE A 68 -29.32 24.85 8.70
N GLY A 69 -29.28 25.80 7.77
CA GLY A 69 -28.23 26.79 7.71
C GLY A 69 -28.47 27.89 8.73
N TYR A 70 -27.45 28.29 9.49
CA TYR A 70 -27.55 29.38 10.46
C TYR A 70 -26.41 30.38 10.31
N ALA A 71 -26.70 31.66 10.13
CA ALA A 71 -25.69 32.74 10.14
C ALA A 71 -26.29 34.14 10.38
N ARG A 72 -25.42 35.12 10.63
CA ARG A 72 -25.81 36.54 10.82
C ARG A 72 -26.38 37.21 9.58
N THR A 73 -26.03 36.71 8.39
CA THR A 73 -26.43 37.32 7.12
C THR A 73 -27.95 37.19 6.93
N LYS A 74 -28.65 38.30 6.70
CA LYS A 74 -30.09 38.26 6.40
C LYS A 74 -30.30 37.89 4.93
N ILE A 75 -30.57 36.61 4.66
CA ILE A 75 -30.90 36.08 3.34
C ILE A 75 -32.09 35.14 3.46
N SER A 76 -32.79 34.90 2.34
CA SER A 76 -33.86 33.92 2.28
C SER A 76 -33.33 32.49 2.12
N ASP A 77 -34.21 31.50 2.31
CA ASP A 77 -33.92 30.10 1.97
C ASP A 77 -33.45 29.95 0.52
N ASP A 78 -34.14 30.63 -0.41
CA ASP A 78 -33.86 30.55 -1.84
C ASP A 78 -32.52 31.20 -2.20
N ASP A 79 -32.15 32.30 -1.53
CA ASP A 79 -30.83 32.91 -1.69
C ASP A 79 -29.71 31.96 -1.27
N LEU A 80 -29.87 31.26 -0.13
CA LEU A 80 -28.88 30.26 0.30
C LEU A 80 -28.80 29.11 -0.71
N ARG A 81 -29.95 28.55 -1.11
CA ARG A 81 -30.04 27.46 -2.09
C ARG A 81 -29.37 27.83 -3.41
N ASN A 82 -29.60 29.04 -3.91
CA ASN A 82 -28.97 29.56 -5.13
C ASN A 82 -27.44 29.69 -4.99
N ARG A 83 -26.95 30.15 -3.83
CA ARG A 83 -25.51 30.27 -3.56
C ARG A 83 -24.79 28.93 -3.54
N ILE A 84 -25.42 27.90 -2.99
CA ILE A 84 -24.81 26.56 -2.89
C ILE A 84 -25.01 25.72 -4.15
N ARG A 85 -26.08 25.93 -4.94
CA ARG A 85 -26.39 25.16 -6.16
C ARG A 85 -25.18 25.01 -7.09
N SER A 86 -24.48 26.11 -7.39
CA SER A 86 -23.31 26.10 -8.28
C SER A 86 -22.12 25.26 -7.78
N TYR A 87 -22.07 24.94 -6.48
CA TYR A 87 -21.06 24.05 -5.90
C TYR A 87 -21.50 22.59 -5.91
N LEU A 88 -22.82 22.32 -5.94
CA LEU A 88 -23.40 20.97 -6.00
C LEU A 88 -23.47 20.43 -7.44
N GLU A 89 -23.67 21.32 -8.42
CA GLU A 89 -23.71 20.99 -9.84
C GLU A 89 -22.31 20.68 -10.44
N LYS A 90 -21.24 20.80 -9.64
CA LYS A 90 -19.88 20.45 -10.10
C LYS A 90 -19.75 18.93 -10.19
N GLY A 91 -19.78 18.39 -11.41
CA GLY A 91 -19.52 16.98 -11.70
C GLY A 91 -20.63 16.32 -12.51
N SER A 92 -20.87 15.03 -12.28
CA SER A 92 -21.91 14.22 -12.96
C SER A 92 -23.30 14.28 -12.29
N ALA A 93 -23.53 15.26 -11.41
CA ALA A 93 -24.78 15.38 -10.67
C ALA A 93 -25.94 15.80 -11.60
N LYS A 94 -27.11 15.15 -11.45
CA LYS A 94 -28.33 15.54 -12.19
C LYS A 94 -29.01 16.73 -11.51
N SER A 95 -29.59 17.62 -12.32
CA SER A 95 -30.26 18.84 -11.83
C SER A 95 -31.45 18.53 -10.92
N GLU A 96 -32.15 17.42 -11.18
CA GLU A 96 -33.28 16.96 -10.38
C GLU A 96 -32.83 16.56 -8.96
N GLU A 97 -31.76 15.77 -8.85
CA GLU A 97 -31.20 15.33 -7.55
C GLU A 97 -30.74 16.52 -6.70
N VAL A 98 -30.12 17.52 -7.32
CA VAL A 98 -29.73 18.77 -6.66
C VAL A 98 -30.97 19.50 -6.15
N SER A 99 -32.01 19.61 -6.97
CA SER A 99 -33.24 20.32 -6.61
C SER A 99 -33.98 19.65 -5.44
N GLU A 100 -34.07 18.32 -5.43
CA GLU A 100 -34.65 17.55 -4.32
C GLU A 100 -33.86 17.76 -3.02
N PHE A 101 -32.51 17.70 -3.08
CA PHE A 101 -31.67 17.94 -1.91
C PHE A 101 -31.82 19.36 -1.37
N LEU A 102 -31.89 20.38 -2.24
CA LEU A 102 -32.04 21.77 -1.83
C LEU A 102 -33.37 22.04 -1.08
N GLN A 103 -34.41 21.25 -1.35
CA GLN A 103 -35.69 21.34 -0.63
C GLN A 103 -35.58 20.87 0.83
N LEU A 104 -34.55 20.08 1.18
CA LEU A 104 -34.26 19.66 2.56
C LEU A 104 -33.58 20.75 3.39
N ILE A 105 -33.22 21.88 2.76
CA ILE A 105 -32.44 22.95 3.39
C ILE A 105 -33.35 24.13 3.74
N LYS A 106 -33.30 24.53 5.01
CA LYS A 106 -33.86 25.77 5.54
C LYS A 106 -32.77 26.69 6.05
N TYR A 107 -33.02 27.99 6.08
CA TYR A 107 -32.10 28.98 6.61
C TYR A 107 -32.73 29.78 7.75
N VAL A 108 -31.97 29.96 8.83
CA VAL A 108 -32.34 30.78 9.98
C VAL A 108 -31.28 31.86 10.18
N SER A 109 -31.69 33.12 10.12
CA SER A 109 -30.77 34.24 10.38
C SER A 109 -30.78 34.63 11.87
N GLY A 110 -29.61 34.72 12.49
CA GLY A 110 -29.49 35.15 13.89
C GLY A 110 -28.05 35.42 14.33
N SER A 111 -27.90 36.04 15.51
CA SER A 111 -26.58 36.30 16.09
C SER A 111 -26.03 35.08 16.82
N TYR A 112 -24.71 34.94 16.85
CA TYR A 112 -24.04 33.80 17.50
C TYR A 112 -23.99 33.92 19.03
N ASP A 113 -24.35 35.07 19.57
CA ASP A 113 -24.22 35.44 20.98
C ASP A 113 -25.54 35.84 21.66
N THR A 114 -26.67 35.71 20.97
CA THR A 114 -27.99 36.07 21.53
C THR A 114 -28.93 34.88 21.63
N GLU A 115 -29.68 34.84 22.73
CA GLU A 115 -30.61 33.76 23.03
C GLU A 115 -31.79 33.72 22.06
N GLU A 116 -32.28 34.88 21.62
CA GLU A 116 -33.43 35.01 20.72
C GLU A 116 -33.17 34.29 19.39
N GLY A 117 -31.95 34.37 18.86
CA GLY A 117 -31.57 33.72 17.62
C GLY A 117 -31.55 32.20 17.73
N PHE A 118 -31.02 31.67 18.85
CA PHE A 118 -30.97 30.23 19.09
C PHE A 118 -32.33 29.64 19.49
N ARG A 119 -33.20 30.40 20.18
CA ARG A 119 -34.58 30.00 20.41
C ARG A 119 -35.39 29.92 19.12
N MET A 120 -35.16 30.83 18.17
CA MET A 120 -35.76 30.74 16.83
C MET A 120 -35.27 29.50 16.08
N LEU A 121 -33.97 29.21 16.15
CA LEU A 121 -33.40 27.99 15.57
C LEU A 121 -33.98 26.71 16.19
N ASP A 122 -34.06 26.63 17.51
CA ASP A 122 -34.65 25.47 18.21
C ASP A 122 -36.13 25.28 17.85
N LYS A 123 -36.88 26.38 17.66
CA LYS A 123 -38.27 26.33 17.20
C LYS A 123 -38.38 25.70 15.81
N GLU A 124 -37.56 26.12 14.85
CA GLU A 124 -37.58 25.54 13.50
C GLU A 124 -37.16 24.06 13.49
N ILE A 125 -36.17 23.69 14.31
CA ILE A 125 -35.76 22.29 14.50
C ILE A 125 -36.92 21.47 15.09
N SER A 126 -37.53 21.96 16.18
CA SER A 126 -38.64 21.28 16.87
C SER A 126 -39.85 21.07 15.96
N LEU A 127 -40.21 22.07 15.14
CA LEU A 127 -41.31 21.94 14.18
C LEU A 127 -41.09 20.77 13.20
N HIS A 128 -39.85 20.55 12.77
CA HIS A 128 -39.52 19.42 11.90
C HIS A 128 -39.56 18.07 12.64
N GLU A 129 -39.06 18.04 13.88
CA GLU A 129 -39.06 16.83 14.72
C GLU A 129 -40.48 16.36 15.06
N GLU A 130 -41.37 17.30 15.38
CA GLU A 130 -42.78 17.05 15.72
C GLU A 130 -43.60 16.59 14.50
N PHE A 131 -43.40 17.20 13.32
CA PHE A 131 -44.12 16.84 12.09
C PHE A 131 -43.92 15.38 11.66
N ARG A 132 -42.79 14.77 12.04
CA ARG A 132 -42.41 13.42 11.59
C ARG A 132 -42.90 12.28 12.51
N ASN A 133 -43.75 12.55 13.51
CA ASN A 133 -44.19 11.55 14.52
C ASN A 133 -43.01 10.74 15.08
N SER A 134 -41.93 11.44 15.44
CA SER A 134 -40.76 10.81 16.02
C SER A 134 -41.16 10.00 17.27
N THR A 135 -40.83 8.71 17.28
CA THR A 135 -40.99 7.90 18.50
C THR A 135 -40.07 8.47 19.59
N GLU A 136 -40.51 8.39 20.85
CA GLU A 136 -39.67 8.70 22.01
C GLU A 136 -38.33 7.95 21.88
N GLY A 137 -37.21 8.68 21.92
CA GLY A 137 -35.85 8.15 21.71
C GLY A 137 -35.16 8.50 20.38
N SER A 138 -35.85 9.12 19.41
CA SER A 138 -35.43 9.09 17.99
C SER A 138 -34.98 10.42 17.37
N SER A 139 -34.92 11.53 18.13
CA SER A 139 -34.38 12.80 17.60
C SER A 139 -32.85 12.87 17.66
N ARG A 140 -32.21 13.28 16.56
CA ARG A 140 -30.75 13.36 16.42
C ARG A 140 -30.37 14.75 15.94
N ARG A 141 -29.56 15.49 16.71
CA ARG A 141 -29.12 16.85 16.37
C ARG A 141 -27.61 16.91 16.20
N LEU A 142 -27.14 17.25 15.00
CA LEU A 142 -25.73 17.47 14.69
C LEU A 142 -25.50 18.96 14.44
N PHE A 143 -24.66 19.60 15.24
CA PHE A 143 -24.26 21.00 15.04
C PHE A 143 -22.85 21.05 14.44
N TYR A 144 -22.74 21.54 13.22
CA TYR A 144 -21.48 21.75 12.51
C TYR A 144 -21.05 23.21 12.62
N LEU A 145 -19.96 23.47 13.32
CA LEU A 145 -19.46 24.83 13.57
C LEU A 145 -18.47 25.25 12.49
N ALA A 146 -18.97 25.63 11.31
CA ALA A 146 -18.18 26.24 10.23
C ALA A 146 -17.90 27.73 10.54
N LEU A 147 -17.36 27.98 11.74
CA LEU A 147 -17.16 29.29 12.33
C LEU A 147 -15.70 29.48 12.77
N PRO A 148 -15.22 30.72 12.94
CA PRO A 148 -13.93 30.98 13.58
C PRO A 148 -13.88 30.45 15.02
N PRO A 149 -12.72 29.98 15.53
CA PRO A 149 -12.63 29.41 16.88
C PRO A 149 -12.99 30.36 18.02
N SER A 150 -12.81 31.67 17.81
CA SER A 150 -13.12 32.70 18.81
C SER A 150 -14.60 32.71 19.23
N VAL A 151 -15.51 32.23 18.37
CA VAL A 151 -16.94 32.18 18.68
C VAL A 151 -17.40 30.83 19.23
N TYR A 152 -16.57 29.77 19.20
CA TYR A 152 -16.97 28.43 19.67
C TYR A 152 -17.49 28.42 21.11
N PRO A 153 -16.82 29.03 22.11
CA PRO A 153 -17.33 28.98 23.48
C PRO A 153 -18.72 29.61 23.63
N VAL A 154 -18.97 30.73 22.94
CA VAL A 154 -20.26 31.44 23.00
C VAL A 154 -21.35 30.60 22.34
N VAL A 155 -21.10 30.11 21.14
CA VAL A 155 -22.04 29.27 20.37
C VAL A 155 -22.36 27.98 21.13
N CYS A 156 -21.35 27.30 21.67
CA CYS A 156 -21.53 26.10 22.47
C CYS A 156 -22.42 26.35 23.69
N ARG A 157 -22.27 27.49 24.37
CA ARG A 157 -23.17 27.88 25.48
C ARG A 157 -24.61 28.07 25.01
N MET A 158 -24.81 28.73 23.87
CA MET A 158 -26.15 28.94 23.33
C MET A 158 -26.82 27.64 22.87
N ILE A 159 -26.07 26.73 22.24
CA ILE A 159 -26.56 25.40 21.90
C ILE A 159 -26.97 24.64 23.17
N LYS A 160 -26.11 24.64 24.20
CA LYS A 160 -26.38 23.96 25.48
C LYS A 160 -27.62 24.51 26.18
N LEU A 161 -27.84 25.82 26.11
CA LEU A 161 -28.97 26.50 26.75
C LEU A 161 -30.29 26.32 25.99
N CYS A 162 -30.26 26.41 24.66
CA CYS A 162 -31.48 26.60 23.85
C CYS A 162 -31.81 25.43 22.93
N CYS A 163 -30.82 24.70 22.41
CA CYS A 163 -30.99 23.81 21.27
C CYS A 163 -30.62 22.35 21.58
N MET A 164 -30.38 22.02 22.85
CA MET A 164 -30.20 20.62 23.26
C MET A 164 -31.46 19.83 22.95
N ASN A 165 -31.26 18.56 22.59
CA ASN A 165 -32.37 17.66 22.41
C ASN A 165 -33.20 17.53 23.70
N LYS A 166 -34.53 17.48 23.57
CA LYS A 166 -35.44 17.47 24.72
C LYS A 166 -35.44 16.09 25.37
N SER A 167 -35.40 16.04 26.69
CA SER A 167 -35.26 14.79 27.47
C SER A 167 -36.36 13.74 27.20
N HIS A 168 -37.58 14.16 26.84
CA HIS A 168 -38.71 13.29 26.51
C HIS A 168 -38.73 12.82 25.05
N LEU A 169 -37.87 13.36 24.17
CA LEU A 169 -37.75 12.91 22.78
C LEU A 169 -36.59 11.92 22.60
N GLY A 170 -35.68 11.83 23.58
CA GLY A 170 -34.47 11.01 23.57
C GLY A 170 -33.58 11.20 22.32
N GLY A 171 -32.53 10.39 22.19
CA GLY A 171 -31.54 10.48 21.10
C GLY A 171 -30.29 11.29 21.49
N TRP A 172 -29.59 11.91 20.52
CA TRP A 172 -28.27 12.50 20.77
C TRP A 172 -28.09 13.93 20.24
N THR A 173 -27.17 14.66 20.87
CA THR A 173 -26.64 15.94 20.38
C THR A 173 -25.13 15.84 20.24
N ARG A 174 -24.61 16.11 19.04
CA ARG A 174 -23.17 16.07 18.72
C ARG A 174 -22.73 17.37 18.09
N ILE A 175 -21.52 17.80 18.43
CA ILE A 175 -20.93 19.07 18.03
C ILE A 175 -19.64 18.80 17.25
N VAL A 176 -19.59 19.27 16.01
CA VAL A 176 -18.42 19.21 15.15
C VAL A 176 -17.71 20.55 15.18
N VAL A 177 -16.42 20.54 15.50
CA VAL A 177 -15.57 21.74 15.58
C VAL A 177 -14.38 21.60 14.64
N GLU A 178 -13.99 22.72 14.03
CA GLU A 178 -12.89 22.80 13.06
C GLU A 178 -11.61 23.37 13.69
N LYS A 179 -10.48 23.08 13.05
CA LYS A 179 -9.21 23.73 13.37
C LYS A 179 -9.28 25.24 13.06
N PRO A 180 -8.49 26.10 13.74
CA PRO A 180 -7.46 25.78 14.73
C PRO A 180 -7.97 25.57 16.17
N PHE A 181 -7.41 24.60 16.88
CA PHE A 181 -7.72 24.28 18.27
C PHE A 181 -6.69 24.92 19.22
N GLY A 182 -6.69 26.25 19.29
CA GLY A 182 -5.64 27.02 19.95
C GLY A 182 -4.43 27.29 19.05
N LYS A 183 -3.44 28.00 19.59
CA LYS A 183 -2.16 28.34 18.94
C LYS A 183 -0.93 27.84 19.72
N ASP A 184 -1.16 27.35 20.94
CA ASP A 184 -0.20 26.81 21.89
C ASP A 184 -0.97 25.97 22.91
N LEU A 185 -0.25 25.29 23.82
CA LEU A 185 -0.83 24.47 24.88
C LEU A 185 -1.86 25.24 25.72
N ASP A 186 -1.51 26.43 26.21
CA ASP A 186 -2.37 27.21 27.11
C ASP A 186 -3.69 27.63 26.44
N SER A 187 -3.62 28.15 25.21
CA SER A 187 -4.82 28.54 24.47
C SER A 187 -5.67 27.34 24.05
N ALA A 188 -5.05 26.21 23.74
CA ALA A 188 -5.75 24.97 23.41
C ALA A 188 -6.45 24.36 24.61
N GLU A 189 -5.81 24.35 25.80
CA GLU A 189 -6.43 23.90 27.04
C GLU A 189 -7.56 24.83 27.46
N LYS A 190 -7.37 26.16 27.34
CA LYS A 190 -8.43 27.14 27.62
C LYS A 190 -9.67 26.90 26.76
N LEU A 191 -9.50 26.73 25.45
CA LEU A 191 -10.60 26.41 24.53
C LEU A 191 -11.25 25.07 24.89
N SER A 192 -10.44 24.05 25.16
CA SER A 192 -10.91 22.71 25.51
C SER A 192 -11.69 22.68 26.83
N ASN A 193 -11.28 23.45 27.83
CA ASN A 193 -11.99 23.60 29.11
C ASN A 193 -13.34 24.27 28.91
N GLN A 194 -13.38 25.40 28.19
CA GLN A 194 -14.61 26.14 27.94
C GLN A 194 -15.68 25.32 27.20
N ILE A 195 -15.26 24.43 26.30
CA ILE A 195 -16.18 23.54 25.59
C ILE A 195 -16.50 22.28 26.42
N GLY A 196 -15.51 21.73 27.12
CA GLY A 196 -15.64 20.53 27.96
C GLY A 196 -16.50 20.72 29.22
N GLU A 197 -16.66 21.95 29.70
CA GLU A 197 -17.64 22.31 30.74
C GLU A 197 -19.10 22.17 30.26
N LEU A 198 -19.33 22.19 28.94
CA LEU A 198 -20.67 22.21 28.34
C LEU A 198 -21.07 20.87 27.73
N PHE A 199 -20.10 20.15 27.16
CA PHE A 199 -20.31 18.91 26.43
C PHE A 199 -19.34 17.84 26.87
N GLU A 200 -19.83 16.61 26.94
CA GLU A 200 -18.99 15.45 27.23
C GLU A 200 -18.17 15.05 25.98
N GLU A 201 -17.04 14.38 26.19
CA GLU A 201 -16.14 13.99 25.10
C GLU A 201 -16.81 13.14 23.99
N PRO A 202 -17.75 12.21 24.27
CA PRO A 202 -18.51 11.50 23.24
C PRO A 202 -19.40 12.38 22.36
N GLN A 203 -19.67 13.62 22.79
CA GLN A 203 -20.47 14.59 22.02
C GLN A 203 -19.61 15.49 21.14
N LEU A 204 -18.28 15.49 21.32
CA LEU A 204 -17.36 16.41 20.66
C LEU A 204 -16.58 15.73 19.54
N TYR A 205 -16.62 16.34 18.36
CA TYR A 205 -16.01 15.82 17.13
C TYR A 205 -15.05 16.88 16.57
N ARG A 206 -13.77 16.77 16.93
CA ARG A 206 -12.71 17.70 16.48
C ARG A 206 -12.14 17.23 15.14
N ILE A 207 -12.40 17.99 14.09
CA ILE A 207 -11.99 17.62 12.73
C ILE A 207 -10.50 17.83 12.53
N ASP A 208 -9.84 16.74 12.14
CA ASP A 208 -8.68 16.78 11.28
C ASP A 208 -9.03 16.06 9.97
N HIS A 209 -9.19 16.82 8.88
CA HIS A 209 -9.63 16.26 7.60
C HIS A 209 -8.64 15.26 6.98
N TYR A 210 -7.38 15.18 7.43
CA TYR A 210 -6.46 14.13 6.97
C TYR A 210 -6.87 12.75 7.46
N LEU A 211 -7.49 12.64 8.64
CA LEU A 211 -8.01 11.37 9.17
C LEU A 211 -9.20 10.83 8.34
N GLY A 212 -9.86 11.70 7.57
CA GLY A 212 -10.90 11.32 6.62
C GLY A 212 -10.37 10.85 5.26
N LYS A 213 -9.06 10.95 4.99
CA LYS A 213 -8.48 10.54 3.69
C LYS A 213 -8.35 9.03 3.60
N GLU A 214 -8.71 8.49 2.44
CA GLU A 214 -8.78 7.05 2.18
C GLU A 214 -7.47 6.30 2.53
N LEU A 215 -6.32 6.79 2.06
CA LEU A 215 -5.03 6.16 2.33
C LEU A 215 -4.53 6.35 3.76
N VAL A 216 -4.99 7.37 4.47
CA VAL A 216 -4.69 7.54 5.90
C VAL A 216 -5.43 6.48 6.71
N GLN A 217 -6.70 6.21 6.40
CA GLN A 217 -7.46 5.11 7.02
C GLN A 217 -6.87 3.73 6.68
N ASN A 218 -6.34 3.59 5.47
CA ASN A 218 -5.70 2.35 5.03
C ASN A 218 -4.46 1.98 5.86
N LEU A 219 -3.80 2.91 6.55
CA LEU A 219 -2.63 2.62 7.41
C LEU A 219 -2.92 1.54 8.45
N LEU A 220 -4.11 1.56 9.07
CA LEU A 220 -4.48 0.55 10.08
C LEU A 220 -4.60 -0.84 9.46
N VAL A 221 -5.26 -0.94 8.30
CA VAL A 221 -5.43 -2.21 7.58
C VAL A 221 -4.08 -2.71 7.07
N LEU A 222 -3.27 -1.84 6.46
CA LEU A 222 -1.95 -2.18 5.96
C LEU A 222 -1.08 -2.79 7.06
N ARG A 223 -1.00 -2.14 8.22
CA ARG A 223 -0.10 -2.56 9.30
C ARG A 223 -0.59 -3.81 10.04
N PHE A 224 -1.90 -3.89 10.31
CA PHE A 224 -2.43 -4.88 11.25
C PHE A 224 -3.26 -5.99 10.61
N ALA A 225 -3.59 -5.91 9.31
CA ALA A 225 -4.22 -6.99 8.55
C ALA A 225 -3.26 -7.74 7.61
N ASN A 226 -1.97 -7.39 7.61
CA ASN A 226 -0.97 -8.00 6.75
C ASN A 226 0.21 -8.58 7.53
N ARG A 227 0.35 -9.92 7.50
CA ARG A 227 1.35 -10.67 8.26
C ARG A 227 2.79 -10.32 7.89
N PHE A 228 3.05 -9.98 6.63
CA PHE A 228 4.40 -9.65 6.17
C PHE A 228 4.90 -8.28 6.65
N PHE A 229 4.01 -7.32 6.95
CA PHE A 229 4.42 -6.02 7.50
C PHE A 229 4.73 -6.09 8.99
N LEU A 230 4.10 -7.00 9.75
CA LEU A 230 4.31 -7.12 11.20
C LEU A 230 5.78 -7.23 11.64
N PRO A 231 6.62 -8.11 11.07
CA PRO A 231 8.03 -8.21 11.46
C PRO A 231 8.90 -7.06 10.90
N LEU A 232 8.45 -6.36 9.85
CA LEU A 232 9.21 -5.29 9.19
C LEU A 232 9.00 -3.91 9.84
N TRP A 233 7.93 -3.74 10.63
CA TRP A 233 7.49 -2.42 11.10
C TRP A 233 8.11 -2.02 12.44
N ASN A 234 9.43 -1.99 12.52
CA ASN A 234 10.19 -1.69 13.74
C ASN A 234 11.60 -1.16 13.42
N ARG A 235 12.30 -0.70 14.46
CA ARG A 235 13.68 -0.22 14.44
C ARG A 235 14.72 -1.20 13.90
N ASP A 236 14.46 -2.50 13.85
CA ASP A 236 15.44 -3.46 13.34
C ASP A 236 15.54 -3.37 11.82
N ASN A 237 14.42 -3.04 11.16
CA ASN A 237 14.28 -3.05 9.70
C ASN A 237 14.13 -1.63 9.12
N ILE A 238 13.48 -0.72 9.83
CA ILE A 238 13.26 0.66 9.40
C ILE A 238 14.45 1.51 9.83
N ASP A 239 14.97 2.29 8.90
CA ASP A 239 16.02 3.26 9.15
C ASP A 239 15.43 4.62 9.51
N ASN A 240 14.51 5.15 8.69
CA ASN A 240 13.82 6.41 8.93
C ASN A 240 12.40 6.42 8.35
N VAL A 241 11.55 7.27 8.91
CA VAL A 241 10.19 7.55 8.44
C VAL A 241 10.09 9.01 8.04
N GLN A 242 9.54 9.29 6.87
CA GLN A 242 9.31 10.64 6.37
C GLN A 242 7.82 10.85 6.11
N ILE A 243 7.30 11.99 6.55
CA ILE A 243 5.94 12.45 6.24
C ILE A 243 6.07 13.84 5.64
N VAL A 244 5.75 13.93 4.35
CA VAL A 244 6.04 15.10 3.53
C VAL A 244 4.74 15.70 3.03
N PHE A 245 4.59 17.01 3.20
CA PHE A 245 3.54 17.83 2.63
C PHE A 245 4.13 19.01 1.86
N ARG A 246 3.67 19.21 0.64
CA ARG A 246 4.12 20.28 -0.25
C ARG A 246 2.93 20.86 -0.98
N GLU A 247 2.93 22.18 -1.09
CA GLU A 247 2.04 22.95 -1.96
C GLU A 247 2.88 23.77 -2.92
N ASP A 248 2.43 23.82 -4.17
CA ASP A 248 3.05 24.59 -5.25
C ASP A 248 2.56 26.04 -5.34
N PHE A 249 1.60 26.42 -4.49
CA PHE A 249 1.11 27.79 -4.33
C PHE A 249 1.50 28.37 -2.97
N GLY A 250 1.54 29.71 -2.89
CA GLY A 250 1.84 30.46 -1.66
C GLY A 250 0.61 30.68 -0.78
N THR A 251 0.50 31.84 -0.15
CA THR A 251 -0.66 32.21 0.70
C THR A 251 -1.83 32.85 -0.06
N GLU A 252 -1.68 33.15 -1.35
CA GLU A 252 -2.75 33.62 -2.26
C GLU A 252 -3.64 34.75 -1.66
N GLY A 253 -3.02 35.78 -1.08
CA GLY A 253 -3.73 36.92 -0.49
C GLY A 253 -4.39 36.64 0.88
N ARG A 254 -4.10 35.47 1.48
CA ARG A 254 -4.44 35.12 2.86
C ARG A 254 -3.21 35.20 3.78
N GLY A 255 -2.19 35.98 3.38
CA GLY A 255 -0.93 36.10 4.11
C GLY A 255 -1.13 36.49 5.58
N GLY A 256 -1.95 37.49 5.86
CA GLY A 256 -2.19 37.96 7.22
C GLY A 256 -2.86 36.93 8.15
N TYR A 257 -3.79 36.11 7.62
CA TYR A 257 -4.34 35.00 8.41
C TYR A 257 -3.30 33.90 8.63
N PHE A 258 -2.49 33.57 7.61
CA PHE A 258 -1.45 32.56 7.75
C PHE A 258 -0.32 33.01 8.70
N ASP A 259 -0.05 34.31 8.77
CA ASP A 259 1.00 34.91 9.61
C ASP A 259 0.79 34.67 11.11
N GLU A 260 -0.46 34.58 11.55
CA GLU A 260 -0.79 34.29 12.96
C GLU A 260 -0.47 32.83 13.38
N TYR A 261 -0.30 31.92 12.41
CA TYR A 261 -0.17 30.49 12.69
C TYR A 261 1.16 29.90 12.19
N GLY A 262 1.53 30.20 10.95
CA GLY A 262 2.67 29.59 10.27
C GLY A 262 2.48 28.11 9.94
N ILE A 263 3.45 27.55 9.23
CA ILE A 263 3.34 26.19 8.65
C ILE A 263 3.30 25.08 9.72
N ILE A 264 3.91 25.29 10.89
CA ILE A 264 3.95 24.30 11.95
C ILE A 264 2.56 24.10 12.54
N ARG A 265 1.86 25.20 12.88
CA ARG A 265 0.49 25.15 13.42
C ARG A 265 -0.53 24.78 12.35
N ASP A 266 -0.32 25.21 11.11
CA ASP A 266 -1.27 24.91 10.02
C ASP A 266 -1.24 23.43 9.61
N ILE A 267 -0.06 22.80 9.50
CA ILE A 267 0.10 21.48 8.88
C ILE A 267 0.82 20.43 9.77
N ILE A 268 1.91 20.81 10.45
CA ILE A 268 2.76 19.81 11.13
C ILE A 268 2.11 19.32 12.42
N GLN A 269 1.67 20.23 13.28
CA GLN A 269 1.13 19.93 14.61
C GLN A 269 -0.17 19.09 14.55
N ASN A 270 -0.93 19.25 13.47
CA ASN A 270 -2.17 18.50 13.25
C ASN A 270 -1.94 17.36 12.24
N HIS A 271 -2.03 17.62 10.93
CA HIS A 271 -2.12 16.63 9.87
C HIS A 271 -0.95 15.66 9.86
N LEU A 272 0.28 16.16 9.91
CA LEU A 272 1.45 15.27 9.84
C LEU A 272 1.64 14.49 11.13
N LEU A 273 1.35 15.10 12.29
CA LEU A 273 1.42 14.42 13.57
C LEU A 273 0.34 13.34 13.72
N GLN A 274 -0.87 13.56 13.19
CA GLN A 274 -1.93 12.56 13.13
C GLN A 274 -1.51 11.34 12.29
N VAL A 275 -0.91 11.59 11.12
CA VAL A 275 -0.36 10.53 10.27
C VAL A 275 0.79 9.81 10.96
N LEU A 276 1.68 10.53 11.65
CA LEU A 276 2.76 9.94 12.46
C LEU A 276 2.19 8.96 13.49
N CYS A 277 1.15 9.35 14.23
CA CYS A 277 0.52 8.49 15.23
C CYS A 277 0.03 7.17 14.60
N LEU A 278 -0.64 7.23 13.45
CA LEU A 278 -1.13 6.04 12.76
C LEU A 278 0.00 5.16 12.19
N VAL A 279 1.13 5.75 11.81
CA VAL A 279 2.33 5.02 11.39
C VAL A 279 3.04 4.37 12.59
N ALA A 280 3.08 5.05 13.73
CA ALA A 280 3.91 4.65 14.87
C ALA A 280 3.19 3.82 15.95
N MET A 281 1.87 3.94 16.09
CA MET A 281 1.10 3.31 17.18
C MET A 281 1.28 1.79 17.25
N GLU A 282 1.15 1.22 18.44
CA GLU A 282 1.09 -0.24 18.58
C GLU A 282 -0.23 -0.79 18.02
N LYS A 283 -0.31 -2.13 17.91
CA LYS A 283 -1.55 -2.78 17.52
C LYS A 283 -2.61 -2.55 18.62
N PRO A 284 -3.74 -1.90 18.32
CA PRO A 284 -4.77 -1.66 19.31
C PRO A 284 -5.47 -2.98 19.69
N VAL A 285 -6.06 -3.02 20.88
CA VAL A 285 -6.79 -4.20 21.39
C VAL A 285 -7.98 -4.56 20.49
N SER A 286 -8.65 -3.56 19.91
CA SER A 286 -9.69 -3.76 18.89
C SER A 286 -9.88 -2.50 18.05
N LEU A 287 -10.83 -2.53 17.10
CA LEU A 287 -11.22 -1.37 16.29
C LEU A 287 -12.20 -0.40 17.00
N LYS A 288 -12.43 -0.55 18.31
CA LYS A 288 -13.21 0.43 19.06
C LYS A 288 -12.47 1.78 19.06
N PRO A 289 -13.16 2.93 18.88
CA PRO A 289 -12.53 4.24 18.80
C PRO A 289 -11.55 4.53 19.94
N GLU A 290 -11.90 4.23 21.19
CA GLU A 290 -11.02 4.47 22.34
C GLU A 290 -9.71 3.68 22.24
N HIS A 291 -9.76 2.40 21.89
CA HIS A 291 -8.55 1.57 21.81
C HIS A 291 -7.56 2.08 20.75
N ILE A 292 -8.06 2.66 19.65
CA ILE A 292 -7.21 3.28 18.63
C ILE A 292 -6.63 4.59 19.15
N ARG A 293 -7.46 5.43 19.79
CA ARG A 293 -7.03 6.73 20.31
C ARG A 293 -6.03 6.60 21.46
N ASP A 294 -6.18 5.60 22.32
CA ASP A 294 -5.25 5.31 23.41
C ASP A 294 -3.84 4.99 22.87
N GLU A 295 -3.73 4.18 21.82
CA GLU A 295 -2.44 3.87 21.21
C GLU A 295 -1.81 5.07 20.47
N LYS A 296 -2.63 5.99 19.92
CA LYS A 296 -2.14 7.26 19.36
C LYS A 296 -1.57 8.16 20.46
N VAL A 297 -2.29 8.33 21.57
CA VAL A 297 -1.84 9.14 22.71
C VAL A 297 -0.56 8.58 23.33
N LYS A 298 -0.46 7.26 23.47
CA LYS A 298 0.75 6.59 23.96
C LYS A 298 1.99 6.90 23.12
N VAL A 299 1.84 7.00 21.80
CA VAL A 299 2.92 7.44 20.91
C VAL A 299 3.32 8.88 21.20
N LEU A 300 2.34 9.79 21.27
CA LEU A 300 2.61 11.22 21.52
C LEU A 300 3.34 11.43 22.84
N GLN A 301 2.93 10.73 23.89
CA GLN A 301 3.58 10.75 25.20
C GLN A 301 5.01 10.19 25.18
N SER A 302 5.35 9.40 24.16
CA SER A 302 6.70 8.85 23.96
C SER A 302 7.58 9.76 23.08
N VAL A 303 7.06 10.86 22.54
CA VAL A 303 7.85 11.80 21.73
C VAL A 303 8.78 12.60 22.63
N MET A 304 10.09 12.58 22.33
CA MET A 304 11.07 13.37 23.06
C MET A 304 10.98 14.86 22.68
N PRO A 305 11.38 15.78 23.58
CA PRO A 305 11.50 17.20 23.26
C PRO A 305 12.34 17.45 22.00
N ILE A 306 11.87 18.36 21.15
CA ILE A 306 12.51 18.69 19.87
C ILE A 306 13.81 19.46 20.14
N LYS A 307 14.92 19.01 19.53
CA LYS A 307 16.21 19.70 19.62
C LYS A 307 16.40 20.74 18.52
N ASP A 308 17.21 21.74 18.80
CA ASP A 308 17.48 22.85 17.88
C ASP A 308 18.11 22.38 16.57
N GLU A 309 19.08 21.45 16.64
CA GLU A 309 19.71 20.88 15.45
C GLU A 309 18.77 20.00 14.60
N GLU A 310 17.58 19.68 15.11
CA GLU A 310 16.55 18.83 14.49
C GLU A 310 15.44 19.65 13.79
N VAL A 311 15.62 20.97 13.69
CA VAL A 311 14.65 21.89 13.07
C VAL A 311 15.32 22.73 11.99
N VAL A 312 14.67 22.80 10.83
CA VAL A 312 14.98 23.77 9.77
C VAL A 312 13.71 24.51 9.40
N LEU A 313 13.75 25.84 9.48
CA LEU A 313 12.66 26.73 9.14
C LEU A 313 12.99 27.50 7.85
N GLY A 314 11.97 27.79 7.04
CA GLY A 314 12.13 28.59 5.84
C GLY A 314 10.98 29.55 5.59
N GLN A 315 11.25 30.66 4.90
CA GLN A 315 10.27 31.64 4.43
C GLN A 315 10.54 31.91 2.94
N TYR A 316 9.53 31.76 2.07
CA TYR A 316 9.76 31.97 0.63
C TYR A 316 9.94 33.46 0.31
N ASN A 317 10.80 33.75 -0.67
CA ASN A 317 11.00 35.11 -1.16
C ASN A 317 9.71 35.66 -1.75
N GLY A 318 9.28 36.82 -1.28
CA GLY A 318 8.02 37.47 -1.67
C GLY A 318 6.84 37.19 -0.74
N TYR A 319 7.01 36.43 0.35
CA TYR A 319 5.95 36.28 1.36
C TYR A 319 5.55 37.62 1.99
N ARG A 320 6.54 38.48 2.27
CA ARG A 320 6.36 39.82 2.83
C ARG A 320 5.90 40.87 1.81
N ASP A 321 5.81 40.51 0.53
CA ASP A 321 5.26 41.39 -0.51
C ASP A 321 3.73 41.40 -0.47
N ASP A 322 3.10 40.44 0.21
CA ASP A 322 1.66 40.45 0.49
C ASP A 322 1.36 41.59 1.49
N PRO A 323 0.54 42.59 1.12
CA PRO A 323 0.29 43.77 1.96
C PRO A 323 -0.45 43.43 3.26
N THR A 324 -0.96 42.21 3.41
CA THR A 324 -1.58 41.71 4.64
C THR A 324 -0.59 41.12 5.64
N VAL A 325 0.69 40.97 5.25
CA VAL A 325 1.76 40.41 6.08
C VAL A 325 2.65 41.56 6.61
N PRO A 326 3.05 41.54 7.90
CA PRO A 326 3.99 42.52 8.43
C PRO A 326 5.38 42.47 7.77
N ASP A 327 5.98 43.64 7.50
CA ASP A 327 7.30 43.79 6.87
C ASP A 327 8.45 43.04 7.58
N HIS A 328 8.28 42.79 8.89
CA HIS A 328 9.27 42.11 9.73
C HIS A 328 8.81 40.72 10.19
N SER A 329 7.84 40.12 9.51
CA SER A 329 7.29 38.80 9.87
C SER A 329 8.37 37.72 9.96
N ASN A 330 8.42 37.02 11.09
CA ASN A 330 9.26 35.85 11.34
C ASN A 330 8.57 34.52 10.97
N THR A 331 7.39 34.56 10.34
CA THR A 331 6.54 33.39 10.16
C THR A 331 7.17 32.38 9.19
N PRO A 332 7.38 31.11 9.60
CA PRO A 332 7.86 30.08 8.70
C PRO A 332 6.76 29.62 7.73
N THR A 333 7.05 29.69 6.43
CA THR A 333 6.22 29.11 5.35
C THR A 333 6.66 27.69 4.98
N PHE A 334 7.80 27.25 5.52
CA PHE A 334 8.40 25.93 5.39
C PHE A 334 9.01 25.48 6.73
N ALA A 335 8.86 24.21 7.06
CA ALA A 335 9.57 23.60 8.18
C ALA A 335 9.90 22.12 7.90
N THR A 336 11.08 21.70 8.33
CA THR A 336 11.46 20.29 8.51
C THR A 336 11.78 20.08 9.98
N VAL A 337 11.11 19.13 10.62
CA VAL A 337 11.26 18.80 12.04
C VAL A 337 11.52 17.30 12.17
N VAL A 338 12.56 16.91 12.91
CA VAL A 338 12.80 15.51 13.27
C VAL A 338 12.24 15.24 14.66
N LEU A 339 11.35 14.27 14.77
CA LEU A 339 10.82 13.76 16.03
C LEU A 339 11.43 12.39 16.34
N ARG A 340 11.61 12.11 17.63
CA ARG A 340 12.11 10.83 18.12
C ARG A 340 11.13 10.25 19.12
N ILE A 341 10.77 8.98 18.91
CA ILE A 341 9.82 8.26 19.75
C ILE A 341 10.61 7.32 20.66
N HIS A 342 10.61 7.58 21.96
CA HIS A 342 11.32 6.80 22.96
C HIS A 342 10.47 5.62 23.45
N ASN A 343 10.43 4.56 22.65
CA ASN A 343 9.86 3.27 23.02
C ASN A 343 10.60 2.13 22.32
N GLU A 344 10.30 0.88 22.70
CA GLU A 344 10.97 -0.32 22.17
C GLU A 344 10.92 -0.41 20.63
N ARG A 345 9.77 -0.08 20.02
CA ARG A 345 9.58 -0.22 18.56
C ARG A 345 10.42 0.77 17.75
N TRP A 346 10.56 2.00 18.24
CA TRP A 346 11.08 3.14 17.46
C TRP A 346 12.39 3.73 17.99
N GLU A 347 12.98 3.16 19.03
CA GLU A 347 14.24 3.64 19.57
C GLU A 347 15.32 3.76 18.48
N GLY A 348 15.84 4.99 18.32
CA GLY A 348 16.87 5.33 17.34
C GLY A 348 16.35 5.66 15.93
N VAL A 349 15.07 5.42 15.62
CA VAL A 349 14.47 5.73 14.32
C VAL A 349 13.98 7.19 14.30
N PRO A 350 14.49 8.05 13.40
CA PRO A 350 13.99 9.41 13.24
C PRO A 350 12.70 9.46 12.41
N PHE A 351 11.75 10.28 12.88
CA PHE A 351 10.54 10.63 12.15
C PHE A 351 10.66 12.06 11.62
N ILE A 352 10.81 12.19 10.31
CA ILE A 352 11.07 13.45 9.63
C ILE A 352 9.75 14.02 9.09
N LEU A 353 9.28 15.12 9.66
CA LEU A 353 8.09 15.84 9.22
C LEU A 353 8.52 17.04 8.38
N LYS A 354 8.11 17.10 7.11
CA LYS A 354 8.47 18.20 6.19
C LYS A 354 7.21 18.81 5.59
N ALA A 355 6.97 20.09 5.83
CA ALA A 355 5.84 20.83 5.30
C ALA A 355 6.28 22.16 4.68
N GLY A 356 5.68 22.58 3.56
CA GLY A 356 5.90 23.93 3.05
C GLY A 356 5.01 24.35 1.89
N LYS A 357 4.89 25.67 1.74
CA LYS A 357 4.18 26.36 0.66
C LYS A 357 5.13 26.92 -0.39
N ALA A 358 4.61 27.26 -1.57
CA ALA A 358 5.38 27.78 -2.70
C ALA A 358 6.58 26.88 -3.07
N LEU A 359 6.39 25.56 -3.01
CA LEU A 359 7.39 24.55 -3.36
C LEU A 359 7.24 24.11 -4.82
N ASN A 360 8.12 23.22 -5.26
CA ASN A 360 8.21 22.75 -6.64
C ASN A 360 7.02 21.88 -7.13
N SER A 361 6.14 21.43 -6.23
CA SER A 361 5.04 20.52 -6.57
C SER A 361 4.04 20.39 -5.41
N ARG A 362 2.76 20.15 -5.74
CA ARG A 362 1.77 19.68 -4.77
C ARG A 362 1.93 18.19 -4.49
N LYS A 363 2.20 17.81 -3.24
CA LYS A 363 2.41 16.40 -2.84
C LYS A 363 2.18 16.19 -1.35
N ALA A 364 1.48 15.12 -0.98
CA ALA A 364 1.51 14.59 0.39
C ALA A 364 1.83 13.09 0.34
N GLU A 365 2.87 12.66 1.04
CA GLU A 365 3.29 11.26 1.07
C GLU A 365 3.91 10.84 2.40
N ILE A 366 3.83 9.55 2.68
CA ILE A 366 4.55 8.85 3.74
C ILE A 366 5.60 7.99 3.06
N ARG A 367 6.85 8.05 3.51
CA ARG A 367 7.95 7.21 3.02
C ARG A 367 8.61 6.52 4.20
N ILE A 368 8.71 5.20 4.12
CA ILE A 368 9.39 4.36 5.10
C ILE A 368 10.61 3.80 4.39
N GLN A 369 11.81 4.24 4.79
CA GLN A 369 13.06 3.75 4.23
C GLN A 369 13.60 2.65 5.13
N PHE A 370 13.85 1.47 4.56
CA PHE A 370 14.42 0.34 5.27
C PHE A 370 15.95 0.44 5.35
N LYS A 371 16.57 -0.27 6.29
CA LYS A 371 18.02 -0.39 6.39
C LYS A 371 18.62 -1.14 5.20
N ASP A 372 19.92 -0.97 5.02
CA ASP A 372 20.69 -1.73 4.03
C ASP A 372 20.67 -3.25 4.34
N VAL A 373 20.72 -4.08 3.30
CA VAL A 373 20.82 -5.53 3.46
C VAL A 373 22.22 -5.89 3.99
N PRO A 374 22.34 -6.54 5.16
CA PRO A 374 23.64 -6.94 5.69
C PRO A 374 24.37 -7.91 4.76
N GLY A 375 25.66 -7.67 4.51
CA GLY A 375 26.50 -8.56 3.71
C GLY A 375 26.16 -8.55 2.21
N ASP A 376 25.73 -7.41 1.66
CA ASP A 376 25.35 -7.26 0.25
C ASP A 376 26.40 -7.82 -0.73
N ILE A 377 26.07 -8.98 -1.30
CA ILE A 377 26.88 -9.71 -2.28
C ILE A 377 26.78 -9.13 -3.69
N PHE A 378 25.74 -8.34 -3.96
CA PHE A 378 25.48 -7.74 -5.27
C PHE A 378 26.17 -6.38 -5.43
N ARG A 379 26.80 -5.88 -4.36
CA ARG A 379 27.53 -4.60 -4.32
C ARG A 379 26.66 -3.48 -4.91
N CYS A 380 25.39 -3.46 -4.53
CA CYS A 380 24.32 -2.56 -4.95
C CYS A 380 24.52 -1.11 -4.49
N LYS A 381 25.76 -0.63 -4.40
CA LYS A 381 26.18 0.65 -3.81
C LYS A 381 25.38 1.86 -4.33
N ASN A 382 24.79 1.75 -5.53
CA ASN A 382 24.08 2.84 -6.20
C ASN A 382 22.56 2.60 -6.37
N GLN A 383 21.98 1.48 -5.93
CA GLN A 383 20.59 1.10 -6.28
C GLN A 383 19.54 1.45 -5.24
N GLY A 384 20.00 1.85 -4.06
CA GLY A 384 19.14 2.40 -3.04
C GLY A 384 18.53 1.41 -2.07
N ARG A 385 18.30 1.90 -0.85
CA ARG A 385 17.53 1.21 0.17
C ARG A 385 16.13 0.90 -0.33
N ASN A 386 15.55 -0.18 0.18
CA ASN A 386 14.14 -0.47 -0.05
C ASN A 386 13.29 0.65 0.57
N GLU A 387 12.19 1.02 -0.08
CA GLU A 387 11.29 2.04 0.42
C GLU A 387 9.85 1.58 0.27
N PHE A 388 9.01 1.79 1.29
CA PHE A 388 7.57 1.70 1.14
C PHE A 388 6.98 3.12 1.15
N VAL A 389 6.23 3.45 0.10
CA VAL A 389 5.71 4.80 -0.12
C VAL A 389 4.19 4.77 -0.23
N ILE A 390 3.54 5.65 0.52
CA ILE A 390 2.09 5.86 0.50
C ILE A 390 1.87 7.31 0.08
N ARG A 391 1.43 7.53 -1.17
CA ARG A 391 1.16 8.86 -1.72
C ARG A 391 -0.29 9.21 -1.46
N LEU A 392 -0.53 10.09 -0.48
CA LEU A 392 -1.86 10.52 -0.04
C LEU A 392 -2.53 11.46 -1.05
N GLN A 393 -1.75 12.28 -1.77
CA GLN A 393 -2.21 13.14 -2.87
C GLN A 393 -1.01 13.75 -3.63
N PRO A 394 -1.17 14.17 -4.90
CA PRO A 394 -2.23 13.77 -5.81
C PRO A 394 -2.06 12.30 -6.25
N SER A 395 -3.09 11.75 -6.89
CA SER A 395 -3.09 10.40 -7.46
C SER A 395 -2.70 9.34 -6.44
N GLU A 396 -3.66 9.00 -5.58
CA GLU A 396 -3.56 8.06 -4.47
C GLU A 396 -2.91 6.75 -4.93
N ALA A 397 -1.77 6.41 -4.32
CA ALA A 397 -1.03 5.21 -4.65
C ALA A 397 -0.23 4.69 -3.46
N MET A 398 0.07 3.40 -3.49
CA MET A 398 1.01 2.74 -2.60
C MET A 398 1.99 1.94 -3.42
N TYR A 399 3.28 2.05 -3.14
CA TYR A 399 4.28 1.29 -3.87
C TYR A 399 5.48 0.93 -3.00
N MET A 400 6.08 -0.22 -3.30
CA MET A 400 7.30 -0.69 -2.63
C MET A 400 8.44 -0.70 -3.62
N LYS A 401 9.48 0.11 -3.37
CA LYS A 401 10.73 0.10 -4.11
C LYS A 401 11.62 -1.02 -3.63
N LEU A 402 12.10 -1.82 -4.58
CA LEU A 402 12.92 -3.00 -4.34
C LEU A 402 14.03 -3.08 -5.40
N THR A 403 15.14 -3.71 -5.04
CA THR A 403 16.18 -4.09 -5.99
C THR A 403 15.79 -5.36 -6.73
N VAL A 404 15.75 -5.30 -8.05
CA VAL A 404 15.45 -6.43 -8.95
C VAL A 404 16.56 -6.59 -9.99
N LYS A 405 16.64 -7.74 -10.65
CA LYS A 405 17.50 -7.89 -11.82
C LYS A 405 16.99 -6.99 -12.96
N GLN A 406 17.89 -6.21 -13.54
CA GLN A 406 17.61 -5.45 -14.76
C GLN A 406 17.29 -6.43 -15.89
N PRO A 407 16.16 -6.27 -16.61
CA PRO A 407 15.84 -7.16 -17.73
C PRO A 407 16.96 -7.13 -18.76
N GLY A 408 17.40 -8.31 -19.20
CA GLY A 408 18.46 -8.42 -20.18
C GLY A 408 19.48 -9.52 -19.85
N LEU A 409 20.53 -9.55 -20.66
CA LEU A 409 21.51 -10.62 -20.66
C LEU A 409 22.65 -10.44 -19.65
N GLU A 410 22.66 -9.34 -18.89
CA GLU A 410 23.64 -9.09 -17.82
C GLU A 410 23.05 -9.42 -16.45
N MET A 411 23.90 -9.66 -15.44
CA MET A 411 23.49 -9.81 -14.04
C MET A 411 23.63 -8.48 -13.30
N SER A 412 23.13 -7.41 -13.92
CA SER A 412 23.01 -6.10 -13.29
C SER A 412 21.68 -6.01 -12.53
N THR A 413 21.70 -5.27 -11.44
CA THR A 413 20.51 -4.99 -10.63
C THR A 413 20.05 -3.54 -10.84
N VAL A 414 18.76 -3.29 -10.64
CA VAL A 414 18.13 -1.97 -10.79
C VAL A 414 17.03 -1.81 -9.74
N GLN A 415 16.76 -0.57 -9.33
CA GLN A 415 15.62 -0.29 -8.48
C GLN A 415 14.34 -0.32 -9.32
N SER A 416 13.35 -1.10 -8.88
CA SER A 416 12.01 -1.15 -9.48
C SER A 416 10.95 -1.06 -8.37
N GLU A 417 9.67 -1.08 -8.73
CA GLU A 417 8.57 -0.88 -7.78
C GLU A 417 7.40 -1.83 -8.01
N LEU A 418 6.85 -2.35 -6.91
CA LEU A 418 5.54 -3.00 -6.89
C LEU A 418 4.49 -1.90 -6.61
N ASP A 419 3.59 -1.62 -7.55
CA ASP A 419 2.66 -0.47 -7.48
C ASP A 419 1.20 -0.88 -7.28
N LEU A 420 0.46 -0.05 -6.56
CA LEU A 420 -0.99 -0.07 -6.44
C LEU A 420 -1.50 1.37 -6.56
N SER A 421 -1.75 1.79 -7.79
CA SER A 421 -2.38 3.07 -8.12
C SER A 421 -3.91 2.97 -8.06
N TYR A 422 -4.56 3.73 -7.17
CA TYR A 422 -6.01 3.62 -6.94
C TYR A 422 -6.83 3.97 -8.17
N GLY A 423 -6.44 5.04 -8.89
CA GLY A 423 -7.11 5.47 -10.12
C GLY A 423 -7.08 4.42 -11.23
N GLN A 424 -6.07 3.56 -11.27
CA GLN A 424 -5.98 2.46 -12.23
C GLN A 424 -6.71 1.22 -11.73
N ARG A 425 -6.60 0.90 -10.43
CA ARG A 425 -7.12 -0.35 -9.85
C ARG A 425 -8.62 -0.31 -9.56
N TYR A 426 -9.15 0.87 -9.24
CA TYR A 426 -10.54 1.10 -8.80
C TYR A 426 -11.27 2.11 -9.69
N GLN A 427 -11.13 1.99 -11.01
CA GLN A 427 -11.72 2.93 -12.00
C GLN A 427 -13.23 3.18 -11.85
N GLN A 428 -13.97 2.24 -11.27
CA GLN A 428 -15.43 2.33 -11.09
C GLN A 428 -15.84 2.82 -9.70
N VAL A 429 -14.87 3.14 -8.83
CA VAL A 429 -15.14 3.57 -7.45
C VAL A 429 -14.74 5.02 -7.26
N THR A 430 -15.71 5.84 -6.87
CA THR A 430 -15.44 7.21 -6.44
C THR A 430 -14.88 7.17 -5.02
N ILE A 431 -13.66 7.69 -4.83
CA ILE A 431 -13.09 7.86 -3.49
C ILE A 431 -13.82 9.03 -2.82
N PRO A 432 -14.46 8.81 -1.64
CA PRO A 432 -15.15 9.88 -0.94
C PRO A 432 -14.18 10.99 -0.52
N GLU A 433 -14.63 12.24 -0.57
CA GLU A 433 -13.87 13.34 0.04
C GLU A 433 -13.87 13.19 1.57
N ALA A 434 -12.81 13.69 2.22
CA ALA A 434 -12.64 13.54 3.67
C ALA A 434 -13.83 14.03 4.52
N TYR A 435 -14.48 15.13 4.09
CA TYR A 435 -15.62 15.69 4.81
C TYR A 435 -16.88 14.81 4.73
N GLU A 436 -17.09 14.08 3.63
CA GLU A 436 -18.20 13.12 3.51
C GLU A 436 -18.08 12.05 4.58
N ARG A 437 -16.87 11.51 4.73
CA ARG A 437 -16.55 10.49 5.71
C ARG A 437 -16.74 10.99 7.14
N LEU A 438 -16.13 12.11 7.49
CA LEU A 438 -16.18 12.63 8.86
C LEU A 438 -17.61 13.04 9.27
N ILE A 439 -18.40 13.63 8.36
CA ILE A 439 -19.80 13.94 8.68
C ILE A 439 -20.60 12.65 8.93
N LEU A 440 -20.41 11.63 8.10
CA LEU A 440 -21.08 10.34 8.29
C LEU A 440 -20.66 9.64 9.60
N ASP A 441 -19.37 9.66 9.92
CA ASP A 441 -18.85 9.09 11.17
C ASP A 441 -19.44 9.81 12.39
N THR A 442 -19.63 11.14 12.31
CA THR A 442 -20.33 11.92 13.35
C THR A 442 -21.78 11.48 13.50
N ILE A 443 -22.50 11.21 12.40
CA ILE A 443 -23.90 10.74 12.44
C ILE A 443 -23.98 9.34 13.07
N ARG A 444 -23.02 8.46 12.75
CA ARG A 444 -22.92 7.10 13.30
C ARG A 444 -22.42 7.05 14.74
N GLY A 445 -21.78 8.11 15.21
CA GLY A 445 -21.19 8.15 16.55
C GLY A 445 -19.79 7.58 16.62
N ASP A 446 -19.15 7.35 15.47
CA ASP A 446 -17.80 6.83 15.39
C ASP A 446 -16.78 7.95 15.58
N GLN A 447 -16.02 7.89 16.67
CA GLN A 447 -15.00 8.88 17.00
C GLN A 447 -13.58 8.47 16.56
N GLN A 448 -13.41 7.37 15.83
CA GLN A 448 -12.10 6.85 15.44
C GLN A 448 -11.24 7.88 14.68
N HIS A 449 -11.88 8.70 13.85
CA HIS A 449 -11.22 9.66 12.95
C HIS A 449 -11.24 11.10 13.49
N PHE A 450 -11.40 11.29 14.81
CA PHE A 450 -11.49 12.60 15.45
C PHE A 450 -10.45 12.75 16.56
N VAL A 451 -9.95 13.97 16.73
CA VAL A 451 -8.91 14.27 17.72
C VAL A 451 -9.52 14.35 19.12
N ARG A 452 -9.04 13.52 20.04
CA ARG A 452 -9.46 13.53 21.46
C ARG A 452 -8.75 14.65 22.22
N ARG A 453 -9.34 15.10 23.34
CA ARG A 453 -8.79 16.20 24.15
C ARG A 453 -7.35 15.96 24.61
N ASP A 454 -7.06 14.78 25.14
CA ASP A 454 -5.73 14.39 25.61
C ASP A 454 -4.73 14.23 24.47
N GLU A 455 -5.20 13.75 23.31
CA GLU A 455 -4.40 13.71 22.08
C GLU A 455 -3.98 15.12 21.64
N LEU A 456 -4.92 16.07 21.65
CA LEU A 456 -4.64 17.47 21.33
C LEU A 456 -3.65 18.10 22.33
N ARG A 457 -3.80 17.80 23.62
CA ARG A 457 -2.89 18.26 24.67
C ARG A 457 -1.47 17.75 24.43
N ALA A 458 -1.29 16.44 24.25
CA ALA A 458 0.02 15.83 24.01
C ALA A 458 0.67 16.38 22.73
N ALA A 459 -0.11 16.62 21.67
CA ALA A 459 0.36 17.28 20.45
C ALA A 459 0.91 18.69 20.73
N TRP A 460 0.23 19.49 21.56
CA TRP A 460 0.69 20.82 21.92
C TRP A 460 1.88 20.82 22.88
N GLU A 461 1.98 19.88 23.80
CA GLU A 461 3.14 19.72 24.68
C GLU A 461 4.45 19.52 23.88
N ILE A 462 4.38 18.82 22.73
CA ILE A 462 5.54 18.59 21.84
C ILE A 462 6.01 19.89 21.17
N PHE A 463 5.09 20.68 20.61
CA PHE A 463 5.45 21.80 19.73
C PHE A 463 5.49 23.17 20.41
N THR A 464 4.79 23.37 21.53
CA THR A 464 4.68 24.68 22.20
C THR A 464 6.05 25.29 22.53
N PRO A 465 7.03 24.56 23.11
CA PRO A 465 8.34 25.14 23.42
C PRO A 465 9.08 25.67 22.18
N LEU A 466 9.01 24.94 21.06
CA LEU A 466 9.61 25.39 19.79
C LEU A 466 8.88 26.62 19.24
N LEU A 467 7.55 26.61 19.28
CA LEU A 467 6.72 27.69 18.75
C LEU A 467 6.92 29.01 19.50
N HIS A 468 7.00 28.98 20.84
CA HIS A 468 7.28 30.19 21.63
C HIS A 468 8.62 30.81 21.27
N ARG A 469 9.67 29.99 21.10
CA ARG A 469 10.99 30.48 20.68
C ARG A 469 11.00 31.06 19.26
N ILE A 470 10.19 30.52 18.36
CA ILE A 470 9.98 31.09 17.01
C ILE A 470 9.28 32.44 17.10
N ASP A 471 8.22 32.53 17.90
CA ASP A 471 7.44 33.76 18.09
C ASP A 471 8.29 34.85 18.77
N ASP A 472 9.18 34.48 19.69
CA ASP A 472 10.15 35.36 20.37
C ASP A 472 11.34 35.77 19.47
N GLY A 473 11.44 35.20 18.26
CA GLY A 473 12.45 35.54 17.26
C GLY A 473 13.83 34.89 17.49
N GLU A 474 13.93 33.93 18.40
CA GLU A 474 15.16 33.16 18.64
C GLU A 474 15.52 32.27 17.44
N PHE A 475 14.52 31.78 16.72
CA PHE A 475 14.66 30.98 15.50
C PHE A 475 14.20 31.77 14.28
N LYS A 476 15.11 32.07 13.36
CA LYS A 476 14.81 32.79 12.12
C LYS A 476 14.67 31.84 10.93
N PRO A 477 13.63 31.99 10.09
CA PRO A 477 13.47 31.17 8.90
C PRO A 477 14.48 31.57 7.82
N LEU A 478 14.99 30.56 7.11
CA LEU A 478 15.90 30.73 5.98
C LEU A 478 15.14 31.12 4.70
N PRO A 479 15.66 32.03 3.86
CA PRO A 479 15.01 32.38 2.61
C PRO A 479 15.08 31.21 1.62
N TYR A 480 14.01 31.00 0.84
CA TYR A 480 14.04 30.09 -0.31
C TYR A 480 13.26 30.62 -1.50
N GLN A 481 13.67 30.23 -2.71
CA GLN A 481 12.98 30.65 -3.93
C GLN A 481 11.62 29.93 -4.07
N PRO A 482 10.52 30.64 -4.39
CA PRO A 482 9.27 30.00 -4.80
C PRO A 482 9.50 28.99 -5.93
N GLY A 483 8.85 27.83 -5.86
CA GLY A 483 9.04 26.73 -6.80
C GLY A 483 10.28 25.85 -6.55
N SER A 484 11.10 26.17 -5.54
CA SER A 484 12.21 25.30 -5.11
C SER A 484 11.75 24.17 -4.19
N ARG A 485 12.67 23.35 -3.68
CA ARG A 485 12.39 22.27 -2.71
C ARG A 485 12.41 22.73 -1.24
N GLY A 486 12.56 24.03 -1.00
CA GLY A 486 12.85 24.63 0.30
C GLY A 486 14.36 24.93 0.47
N PRO A 487 14.78 25.36 1.68
CA PRO A 487 16.18 25.62 2.00
C PRO A 487 17.07 24.37 1.83
N ALA A 488 18.34 24.57 1.49
CA ALA A 488 19.30 23.47 1.26
C ALA A 488 19.59 22.70 2.56
N GLU A 489 19.63 23.42 3.67
CA GLU A 489 19.81 22.94 5.05
C GLU A 489 18.73 21.91 5.43
N ALA A 490 17.55 21.97 4.81
CA ALA A 490 16.52 20.96 5.02
C ALA A 490 16.93 19.60 4.41
N ASP A 491 17.54 19.60 3.23
CA ASP A 491 18.04 18.36 2.62
C ASP A 491 19.28 17.85 3.41
N GLU A 492 20.14 18.74 3.94
CA GLU A 492 21.24 18.36 4.85
C GLU A 492 20.76 17.73 6.17
N LEU A 493 19.67 18.26 6.76
CA LEU A 493 19.04 17.68 7.94
C LEU A 493 18.49 16.28 7.65
N LEU A 494 17.90 16.07 6.47
CA LEU A 494 17.44 14.75 6.04
C LEU A 494 18.60 13.75 5.97
N GLU A 495 19.73 14.13 5.38
CA GLU A 495 20.92 13.29 5.28
C GLU A 495 21.51 12.95 6.66
N ARG A 496 21.62 13.94 7.56
CA ARG A 496 22.06 13.72 8.96
C ARG A 496 21.09 12.83 9.73
N ALA A 497 19.80 12.87 9.42
CA ALA A 497 18.78 12.00 9.98
C ALA A 497 18.76 10.61 9.32
N GLY A 498 19.74 10.26 8.50
CA GLY A 498 19.90 8.91 7.91
C GLY A 498 19.17 8.71 6.59
N TYR A 499 18.48 9.74 6.05
CA TYR A 499 17.85 9.60 4.75
C TYR A 499 18.89 9.56 3.63
N MET A 500 18.98 8.40 2.98
CA MET A 500 19.83 8.23 1.81
C MET A 500 19.01 8.52 0.55
N LYS A 501 19.35 9.62 -0.13
CA LYS A 501 18.71 10.00 -1.38
C LYS A 501 19.42 9.32 -2.54
N TYR A 502 18.74 8.38 -3.18
CA TYR A 502 19.20 7.80 -4.43
C TYR A 502 18.55 8.56 -5.58
N THR A 503 19.35 9.30 -6.34
CA THR A 503 18.93 9.72 -7.68
C THR A 503 18.83 8.44 -8.50
N SER A 504 17.59 7.97 -8.74
CA SER A 504 17.35 7.08 -9.86
C SER A 504 17.85 7.82 -11.09
N GLY A 505 18.99 7.42 -11.63
CA GLY A 505 19.32 7.75 -13.00
C GLY A 505 18.14 7.29 -13.83
N SER A 506 17.35 8.23 -14.34
CA SER A 506 16.50 7.93 -15.48
C SER A 506 17.47 7.51 -16.58
N TYR A 507 17.58 6.21 -16.84
CA TYR A 507 18.20 5.70 -18.06
C TYR A 507 17.24 5.96 -19.23
N ASP A 508 16.90 7.24 -19.43
CA ASP A 508 16.04 7.78 -20.48
C ASP A 508 16.72 9.02 -21.09
N THR A 509 18.05 8.99 -21.17
CA THR A 509 18.81 9.95 -21.99
C THR A 509 19.59 9.19 -23.05
N GLU A 510 19.53 9.70 -24.28
CA GLU A 510 20.31 9.26 -25.46
C GLU A 510 21.82 9.12 -25.20
N GLU A 511 22.35 9.69 -24.10
CA GLU A 511 23.74 9.54 -23.66
C GLU A 511 24.08 8.17 -23.07
N GLY A 512 23.11 7.46 -22.46
CA GLY A 512 23.33 6.11 -21.92
C GLY A 512 23.61 5.07 -23.00
N PHE A 513 23.04 5.25 -24.20
CA PHE A 513 23.30 4.40 -25.36
C PHE A 513 24.64 4.73 -26.05
N ARG A 514 25.10 5.99 -26.02
CA ARG A 514 26.41 6.38 -26.59
C ARG A 514 27.60 5.85 -25.80
N LEU A 515 27.47 5.68 -24.48
CA LEU A 515 28.52 5.08 -23.64
C LEU A 515 28.64 3.56 -23.84
N LEU A 516 27.53 2.87 -24.13
CA LEU A 516 27.53 1.45 -24.48
C LEU A 516 28.13 1.22 -25.88
N ASP A 517 27.76 2.04 -26.87
CA ASP A 517 28.34 1.98 -28.21
C ASP A 517 29.84 2.30 -28.21
N LYS A 518 30.29 3.23 -27.34
CA LYS A 518 31.72 3.55 -27.20
C LYS A 518 32.51 2.43 -26.53
N GLN A 519 31.94 1.74 -25.54
CA GLN A 519 32.57 0.56 -24.93
C GLN A 519 32.54 -0.67 -25.83
N ILE A 520 31.53 -0.82 -26.70
CA ILE A 520 31.48 -1.87 -27.73
C ILE A 520 32.48 -1.56 -28.85
N SER A 521 32.58 -0.31 -29.30
CA SER A 521 33.53 0.13 -30.35
C SER A 521 35.00 0.04 -29.88
N GLU A 522 35.29 0.38 -28.62
CA GLU A 522 36.63 0.24 -28.02
C GLU A 522 36.99 -1.23 -27.72
N HIS A 523 36.01 -2.15 -27.67
CA HIS A 523 36.26 -3.59 -27.57
C HIS A 523 36.37 -4.29 -28.93
N GLU A 524 35.82 -3.73 -30.00
CA GLU A 524 35.92 -4.27 -31.35
C GLU A 524 37.22 -3.87 -32.07
N GLU A 525 37.88 -2.77 -31.69
CA GLU A 525 39.21 -2.43 -32.22
C GLU A 525 40.39 -3.13 -31.51
N ALA A 526 40.15 -3.92 -30.45
CA ALA A 526 41.20 -4.61 -29.69
C ALA A 526 41.42 -6.09 -30.08
N LYS A 527 40.77 -6.62 -31.12
CA LYS A 527 41.00 -8.00 -31.61
C LYS A 527 41.25 -8.11 -33.11
N SER A 528 42.15 -7.25 -33.58
CA SER A 528 43.06 -7.60 -34.66
C SER A 528 44.40 -8.05 -34.04
N SER A 529 44.44 -9.25 -33.45
CA SER A 529 45.71 -9.96 -33.27
C SER A 529 45.48 -11.46 -33.17
N ALA A 530 46.32 -12.15 -33.93
CA ALA A 530 46.39 -13.59 -34.07
C ALA A 530 46.62 -14.29 -32.73
N ASP A 531 45.68 -15.13 -32.32
CA ASP A 531 45.96 -16.24 -31.43
C ASP A 531 45.11 -17.44 -31.86
N GLY A 532 45.73 -18.59 -32.03
CA GLY A 532 45.14 -19.82 -32.58
C GLY A 532 44.12 -20.51 -31.68
N SER A 533 43.47 -19.76 -30.78
CA SER A 533 42.54 -20.27 -29.76
C SER A 533 41.15 -20.54 -30.36
N CYS A 534 40.75 -21.82 -30.41
CA CYS A 534 39.44 -22.19 -30.93
C CYS A 534 38.43 -22.34 -29.79
N ARG A 535 37.41 -21.47 -29.76
CA ARG A 535 36.28 -21.51 -28.81
C ARG A 535 35.12 -22.26 -29.46
N ARG A 536 34.68 -23.37 -28.88
CA ARG A 536 33.66 -24.26 -29.46
C ARG A 536 32.55 -24.56 -28.46
N LEU A 537 31.31 -24.30 -28.87
CA LEU A 537 30.11 -24.67 -28.13
C LEU A 537 29.35 -25.74 -28.91
N PHE A 538 29.07 -26.88 -28.28
CA PHE A 538 28.28 -27.95 -28.87
C PHE A 538 26.94 -28.06 -28.14
N TYR A 539 25.85 -27.76 -28.84
CA TYR A 539 24.49 -27.89 -28.32
C TYR A 539 23.86 -29.23 -28.70
N LEU A 540 23.59 -30.09 -27.71
CA LEU A 540 23.08 -31.45 -27.93
C LEU A 540 21.56 -31.51 -27.74
N ALA A 541 20.80 -31.10 -28.78
CA ALA A 541 19.34 -31.26 -28.89
C ALA A 541 18.94 -32.71 -29.29
N LEU A 542 19.52 -33.71 -28.63
CA LEU A 542 19.34 -35.13 -28.96
C LEU A 542 18.71 -35.89 -27.78
N PRO A 543 18.14 -37.09 -27.99
CA PRO A 543 17.73 -37.95 -26.90
C PRO A 543 18.92 -38.30 -25.98
N PRO A 544 18.73 -38.36 -24.65
CA PRO A 544 19.82 -38.56 -23.69
C PRO A 544 20.63 -39.85 -23.90
N SER A 545 19.99 -40.89 -24.48
CA SER A 545 20.64 -42.15 -24.83
C SER A 545 21.77 -41.99 -25.85
N VAL A 546 21.79 -40.88 -26.59
CA VAL A 546 22.75 -40.62 -27.68
C VAL A 546 23.90 -39.71 -27.22
N TYR A 547 23.77 -39.05 -26.06
CA TYR A 547 24.79 -38.12 -25.56
C TYR A 547 26.17 -38.76 -25.38
N PRO A 548 26.35 -39.94 -24.77
CA PRO A 548 27.68 -40.53 -24.59
C PRO A 548 28.42 -40.77 -25.91
N VAL A 549 27.69 -41.23 -26.94
CA VAL A 549 28.26 -41.52 -28.27
C VAL A 549 28.71 -40.23 -28.96
N VAL A 550 27.86 -39.20 -28.93
CA VAL A 550 28.16 -37.90 -29.56
C VAL A 550 29.27 -37.18 -28.81
N CYS A 551 29.25 -37.19 -27.48
CA CYS A 551 30.34 -36.67 -26.64
C CYS A 551 31.68 -37.35 -26.97
N LYS A 552 31.70 -38.67 -27.17
CA LYS A 552 32.91 -39.41 -27.56
C LYS A 552 33.41 -38.98 -28.95
N MET A 553 32.50 -38.78 -29.90
CA MET A 553 32.84 -38.25 -31.23
C MET A 553 33.41 -36.83 -31.15
N ILE A 554 32.80 -35.94 -30.37
CA ILE A 554 33.29 -34.57 -30.16
C ILE A 554 34.68 -34.58 -29.53
N LYS A 555 34.91 -35.45 -28.53
CA LYS A 555 36.22 -35.61 -27.88
C LYS A 555 37.30 -36.01 -28.89
N LEU A 556 37.02 -37.00 -29.74
CA LEU A 556 37.94 -37.51 -30.76
C LEU A 556 38.21 -36.49 -31.87
N CYS A 557 37.18 -35.77 -32.34
CA CYS A 557 37.30 -34.87 -33.48
C CYS A 557 37.82 -33.46 -33.13
N CYS A 558 37.59 -32.99 -31.89
CA CYS A 558 37.73 -31.57 -31.56
C CYS A 558 38.73 -31.26 -30.44
N MET A 559 39.19 -32.22 -29.65
CA MET A 559 40.12 -31.94 -28.53
C MET A 559 41.62 -32.12 -28.85
N ASN A 560 42.00 -32.67 -30.01
CA ASN A 560 43.40 -32.73 -30.44
C ASN A 560 43.98 -31.37 -30.92
N LYS A 561 43.28 -30.26 -30.67
CA LYS A 561 43.67 -28.89 -31.10
C LYS A 561 43.46 -27.82 -30.01
N SER A 562 43.26 -28.21 -28.74
CA SER A 562 42.92 -27.28 -27.64
C SER A 562 44.11 -26.71 -26.87
N ASP A 563 45.36 -27.08 -27.19
CA ASP A 563 46.57 -26.68 -26.46
C ASP A 563 46.99 -25.20 -26.67
N LEU A 564 46.18 -24.42 -27.39
CA LEU A 564 46.42 -23.01 -27.72
C LEU A 564 45.33 -22.10 -27.11
N GLY A 565 44.99 -22.27 -25.83
CA GLY A 565 44.18 -21.30 -25.07
C GLY A 565 42.66 -21.20 -25.37
N GLY A 566 42.09 -22.15 -26.13
CA GLY A 566 40.66 -22.21 -26.46
C GLY A 566 39.80 -23.00 -25.45
N TRP A 567 38.48 -22.81 -25.45
CA TRP A 567 37.55 -23.61 -24.63
C TRP A 567 36.61 -24.47 -25.47
N THR A 568 36.25 -25.65 -24.97
CA THR A 568 35.18 -26.49 -25.50
C THR A 568 34.12 -26.69 -24.43
N ARG A 569 32.88 -26.34 -24.74
CA ARG A 569 31.73 -26.44 -23.83
C ARG A 569 30.61 -27.24 -24.48
N ILE A 570 30.02 -28.15 -23.71
CA ILE A 570 28.98 -29.07 -24.14
C ILE A 570 27.70 -28.71 -23.41
N VAL A 571 26.69 -28.30 -24.17
CA VAL A 571 25.35 -28.04 -23.66
C VAL A 571 24.50 -29.28 -23.86
N VAL A 572 23.93 -29.80 -22.78
CA VAL A 572 23.03 -30.94 -22.79
C VAL A 572 21.66 -30.53 -22.27
N GLU A 573 20.61 -30.99 -22.93
CA GLU A 573 19.24 -30.66 -22.60
C GLU A 573 18.58 -31.78 -21.78
N LYS A 574 17.58 -31.41 -20.96
CA LYS A 574 16.78 -32.37 -20.19
C LYS A 574 16.01 -33.35 -21.11
N PRO A 575 15.71 -34.59 -20.68
CA PRO A 575 15.88 -35.13 -19.32
C PRO A 575 17.25 -35.79 -19.05
N PHE A 576 17.82 -35.58 -17.87
CA PHE A 576 19.13 -36.14 -17.47
C PHE A 576 19.03 -37.51 -16.80
N GLY A 577 18.28 -38.44 -17.42
CA GLY A 577 18.02 -39.79 -16.89
C GLY A 577 16.54 -40.08 -16.63
N LYS A 578 16.26 -41.33 -16.29
CA LYS A 578 14.93 -41.88 -15.96
C LYS A 578 14.88 -42.43 -14.53
N ASP A 579 15.83 -42.13 -13.66
CA ASP A 579 15.92 -42.50 -12.24
C ASP A 579 17.34 -42.13 -11.79
N LEU A 580 17.63 -42.27 -10.50
CA LEU A 580 18.95 -42.01 -9.95
C LEU A 580 20.05 -42.79 -10.67
N GLU A 581 19.86 -44.09 -10.88
CA GLU A 581 20.85 -44.98 -11.48
C GLU A 581 21.20 -44.57 -12.91
N SER A 582 20.19 -44.35 -13.75
CA SER A 582 20.38 -43.93 -15.14
C SER A 582 20.91 -42.49 -15.26
N ALA A 583 20.59 -41.61 -14.31
CA ALA A 583 21.14 -40.25 -14.26
C ALA A 583 22.61 -40.23 -13.84
N GLU A 584 22.98 -41.03 -12.85
CA GLU A 584 24.37 -41.20 -12.43
C GLU A 584 25.20 -41.87 -13.53
N LYS A 585 24.64 -42.89 -14.20
CA LYS A 585 25.28 -43.54 -15.35
C LYS A 585 25.52 -42.56 -16.49
N LEU A 586 24.51 -41.79 -16.90
CA LEU A 586 24.64 -40.78 -17.94
C LEU A 586 25.66 -39.69 -17.56
N SER A 587 25.62 -39.23 -16.32
CA SER A 587 26.56 -38.22 -15.80
C SER A 587 27.99 -38.75 -15.73
N SER A 588 28.19 -40.01 -15.36
CA SER A 588 29.52 -40.67 -15.38
C SER A 588 30.05 -40.78 -16.80
N GLN A 589 29.23 -41.26 -17.73
CA GLN A 589 29.62 -41.45 -19.13
C GLN A 589 30.01 -40.13 -19.82
N ILE A 590 29.35 -39.02 -19.49
CA ILE A 590 29.72 -37.70 -20.00
C ILE A 590 30.93 -37.13 -19.23
N GLY A 591 30.96 -37.31 -17.90
CA GLY A 591 32.03 -36.84 -17.02
C GLY A 591 33.39 -37.53 -17.22
N GLU A 592 33.41 -38.75 -17.76
CA GLU A 592 34.63 -39.44 -18.20
C GLU A 592 35.26 -38.79 -19.43
N LEU A 593 34.47 -38.05 -20.23
CA LEU A 593 34.90 -37.43 -21.49
C LEU A 593 35.21 -35.95 -21.34
N PHE A 594 34.44 -35.24 -20.51
CA PHE A 594 34.53 -33.79 -20.29
C PHE A 594 34.50 -33.47 -18.79
N GLY A 595 35.30 -32.48 -18.37
CA GLY A 595 35.24 -31.99 -16.99
C GLY A 595 33.91 -31.29 -16.69
N GLU A 596 33.49 -31.27 -15.42
CA GLU A 596 32.20 -30.67 -15.02
C GLU A 596 32.09 -29.18 -15.44
N HIS A 597 33.19 -28.44 -15.42
CA HIS A 597 33.27 -27.03 -15.87
C HIS A 597 33.02 -26.85 -17.40
N GLN A 598 33.04 -27.94 -18.16
CA GLN A 598 32.78 -27.96 -19.60
C GLN A 598 31.35 -28.38 -19.92
N ILE A 599 30.58 -28.87 -18.94
CA ILE A 599 29.25 -29.43 -19.15
C ILE A 599 28.20 -28.43 -18.64
N TYR A 600 27.24 -28.11 -19.49
CA TYR A 600 26.20 -27.11 -19.24
C TYR A 600 24.84 -27.80 -19.39
N ARG A 601 24.22 -28.16 -18.25
CA ARG A 601 22.93 -28.87 -18.20
C ARG A 601 21.77 -27.87 -18.17
N ILE A 602 21.07 -27.74 -19.30
CA ILE A 602 19.98 -26.77 -19.46
C ILE A 602 18.70 -27.24 -18.78
N ASP A 603 18.16 -26.37 -17.92
CA ASP A 603 16.74 -26.29 -17.61
C ASP A 603 16.23 -24.89 -17.96
N HIS A 604 15.42 -24.77 -19.01
CA HIS A 604 14.98 -23.48 -19.57
C HIS A 604 14.27 -22.57 -18.57
N TYR A 605 13.76 -23.06 -17.43
CA TYR A 605 13.20 -22.15 -16.43
C TYR A 605 14.27 -21.37 -15.66
N LEU A 606 15.51 -21.88 -15.56
CA LEU A 606 16.61 -21.19 -14.88
C LEU A 606 17.10 -19.95 -15.65
N GLY A 607 16.87 -19.91 -16.97
CA GLY A 607 17.20 -18.75 -17.80
C GLY A 607 16.19 -17.59 -17.72
N LYS A 608 15.08 -17.74 -16.97
CA LYS A 608 14.02 -16.72 -16.89
C LYS A 608 14.36 -15.60 -15.90
N GLU A 609 14.03 -14.36 -16.26
CA GLU A 609 14.30 -13.17 -15.43
C GLU A 609 13.74 -13.32 -14.02
N MET A 610 12.51 -13.83 -13.92
CA MET A 610 11.84 -14.05 -12.64
C MET A 610 12.51 -15.09 -11.74
N VAL A 611 13.21 -16.07 -12.31
CA VAL A 611 13.98 -17.02 -11.49
C VAL A 611 15.27 -16.38 -10.99
N GLN A 612 15.85 -15.44 -11.72
CA GLN A 612 17.02 -14.68 -11.28
C GLN A 612 16.72 -13.75 -10.11
N ASN A 613 15.52 -13.17 -10.08
CA ASN A 613 15.05 -12.41 -8.92
C ASN A 613 14.97 -13.24 -7.63
N LEU A 614 14.75 -14.57 -7.70
CA LEU A 614 14.75 -15.41 -6.51
C LEU A 614 16.11 -15.44 -5.81
N THR A 615 17.20 -15.33 -6.55
CA THR A 615 18.57 -15.34 -5.98
C THR A 615 18.78 -14.11 -5.10
N ASN A 616 18.12 -13.00 -5.47
CA ASN A 616 18.15 -11.74 -4.73
C ASN A 616 17.18 -11.72 -3.54
N ILE A 617 16.09 -12.50 -3.59
CA ILE A 617 14.98 -12.43 -2.64
C ILE A 617 14.99 -13.58 -1.61
N LEU A 618 15.34 -14.81 -2.00
CA LEU A 618 15.30 -16.03 -1.16
C LEU A 618 16.30 -17.10 -1.66
N LEU A 619 17.54 -17.07 -1.16
CA LEU A 619 18.59 -18.06 -1.44
C LEU A 619 18.16 -19.53 -1.20
N VAL A 620 17.25 -19.79 -0.26
CA VAL A 620 16.78 -21.14 0.10
C VAL A 620 15.70 -21.68 -0.86
N LEU A 621 14.95 -20.81 -1.56
CA LEU A 621 13.87 -21.26 -2.46
C LEU A 621 14.36 -21.75 -3.82
N LEU A 622 15.51 -21.27 -4.27
CA LEU A 622 16.12 -21.66 -5.55
C LEU A 622 16.42 -23.15 -5.62
N GLN A 623 16.99 -23.70 -4.54
CA GLN A 623 17.33 -25.13 -4.45
C GLN A 623 16.09 -26.02 -4.54
N ILE A 624 14.96 -25.55 -4.04
CA ILE A 624 13.71 -26.29 -4.05
C ILE A 624 13.00 -26.12 -5.40
N LEU A 625 13.03 -24.94 -6.02
CA LEU A 625 12.48 -24.71 -7.37
C LEU A 625 13.18 -25.58 -8.44
N GLN A 626 14.51 -25.69 -8.36
CA GLN A 626 15.32 -26.59 -9.20
C GLN A 626 14.87 -28.04 -9.08
N LEU A 627 14.35 -28.43 -7.93
CA LEU A 627 13.78 -29.75 -7.66
C LEU A 627 12.38 -29.92 -8.30
N VAL A 628 11.54 -28.87 -8.26
CA VAL A 628 10.14 -28.89 -8.75
C VAL A 628 10.02 -29.13 -10.25
N LEU A 629 10.86 -28.46 -11.01
CA LEU A 629 10.82 -28.49 -12.48
C LEU A 629 11.15 -29.89 -13.04
N ARG A 630 11.88 -30.70 -12.26
CA ARG A 630 12.27 -32.07 -12.60
C ARG A 630 11.11 -33.05 -12.45
N PHE A 631 10.27 -32.89 -11.44
CA PHE A 631 9.09 -33.75 -11.22
C PHE A 631 7.99 -33.55 -12.26
N ALA A 632 7.77 -32.30 -12.68
CA ALA A 632 6.76 -31.97 -13.68
C ALA A 632 7.03 -32.64 -15.04
N ASN A 633 8.30 -32.86 -15.40
CA ASN A 633 8.62 -33.40 -16.73
C ASN A 633 8.41 -34.91 -16.85
N ARG A 634 8.67 -35.74 -15.84
CA ARG A 634 8.61 -37.21 -16.00
C ARG A 634 7.19 -37.79 -16.06
N LEU A 635 6.21 -37.20 -15.36
CA LEU A 635 4.80 -37.62 -15.46
C LEU A 635 4.20 -37.44 -16.87
N PHE A 636 4.78 -36.57 -17.71
CA PHE A 636 4.18 -36.16 -18.99
C PHE A 636 5.02 -36.49 -20.23
N VAL A 637 6.17 -37.18 -20.07
CA VAL A 637 7.06 -37.65 -21.16
C VAL A 637 6.42 -38.69 -22.10
N PRO A 638 5.51 -39.58 -21.68
CA PRO A 638 4.82 -40.46 -22.64
C PRO A 638 3.91 -39.73 -23.63
N LEU A 639 3.63 -38.42 -23.42
CA LEU A 639 2.69 -37.60 -24.21
C LEU A 639 3.37 -36.42 -24.94
N TRP A 640 4.67 -36.51 -25.20
CA TRP A 640 5.49 -35.39 -25.70
C TRP A 640 5.59 -35.39 -27.24
N ASN A 641 4.53 -34.95 -27.92
CA ASN A 641 4.65 -34.41 -29.28
C ASN A 641 5.01 -32.91 -29.19
N ARG A 642 5.90 -32.42 -30.07
CA ARG A 642 6.42 -31.04 -30.08
C ARG A 642 5.33 -29.97 -30.09
N ASP A 643 4.13 -30.27 -30.58
CA ASP A 643 2.99 -29.35 -30.68
C ASP A 643 2.26 -29.05 -29.36
N ASN A 644 2.67 -29.67 -28.23
CA ASN A 644 1.94 -29.60 -26.96
C ASN A 644 2.76 -29.07 -25.75
N ILE A 645 3.96 -28.53 -25.98
CA ILE A 645 4.84 -27.98 -24.94
C ILE A 645 4.17 -26.80 -24.21
N ASP A 646 3.30 -26.06 -24.90
CA ASP A 646 2.62 -24.87 -24.38
C ASP A 646 1.47 -25.15 -23.40
N ASN A 647 1.24 -26.40 -22.98
CA ASN A 647 0.05 -26.82 -22.21
C ASN A 647 0.35 -27.31 -20.77
N VAL A 648 1.52 -27.00 -20.21
CA VAL A 648 1.94 -27.42 -18.86
C VAL A 648 1.78 -26.30 -17.83
N GLN A 649 1.15 -26.59 -16.70
CA GLN A 649 1.05 -25.71 -15.54
C GLN A 649 1.91 -26.28 -14.40
N VAL A 650 2.84 -25.48 -13.85
CA VAL A 650 3.66 -25.85 -12.68
C VAL A 650 3.47 -24.80 -11.59
N ARG A 651 3.00 -25.22 -10.41
CA ARG A 651 2.87 -24.34 -9.24
C ARG A 651 3.69 -24.89 -8.09
N MET A 652 4.63 -24.10 -7.61
CA MET A 652 5.27 -24.33 -6.33
C MET A 652 4.58 -23.46 -5.28
N LYS A 653 4.15 -24.06 -4.17
CA LYS A 653 3.53 -23.35 -3.05
C LYS A 653 4.31 -23.61 -1.79
N ILE A 654 4.62 -22.54 -1.08
CA ILE A 654 5.31 -22.57 0.21
C ILE A 654 4.33 -22.01 1.24
N VAL A 655 4.05 -22.76 2.31
CA VAL A 655 3.07 -22.36 3.33
C VAL A 655 3.74 -22.43 4.70
N PHE A 656 3.80 -21.32 5.43
CA PHE A 656 4.41 -21.29 6.77
C PHE A 656 3.41 -21.73 7.86
N ARG A 657 3.80 -22.58 8.83
CA ARG A 657 2.99 -23.03 10.01
C ARG A 657 3.64 -22.68 11.36
N GLU A 658 2.84 -22.44 12.40
CA GLU A 658 3.32 -22.42 13.80
C GLU A 658 3.00 -23.76 14.44
N ASP A 659 3.98 -24.33 15.13
CA ASP A 659 3.77 -25.27 16.22
C ASP A 659 4.09 -24.52 17.52
N PHE A 660 3.07 -24.31 18.34
CA PHE A 660 3.24 -24.15 19.78
C PHE A 660 2.23 -25.07 20.45
N GLY A 661 2.75 -26.05 21.19
CA GLY A 661 1.95 -26.98 21.97
C GLY A 661 1.18 -26.24 23.05
N ILE A 662 -0.14 -26.38 23.02
CA ILE A 662 -0.96 -26.46 24.22
C ILE A 662 -1.85 -27.68 24.01
N GLU A 663 -1.73 -28.64 24.93
CA GLU A 663 -2.53 -29.85 24.97
C GLU A 663 -4.02 -29.51 24.80
N GLY A 664 -4.67 -30.15 23.84
CA GLY A 664 -6.13 -30.13 23.73
C GLY A 664 -6.72 -29.22 22.65
N ARG A 665 -6.20 -29.26 21.41
CA ARG A 665 -6.98 -29.22 20.15
C ARG A 665 -6.03 -29.35 18.93
N GLY A 666 -5.78 -30.59 18.53
CA GLY A 666 -5.44 -30.98 17.14
C GLY A 666 -4.28 -30.25 16.45
N GLY A 667 -3.06 -30.35 16.97
CA GLY A 667 -1.85 -30.17 16.16
C GLY A 667 -1.76 -31.31 15.13
N TYR A 668 -1.69 -30.99 13.84
CA TYR A 668 -1.48 -31.98 12.79
C TYR A 668 0.00 -32.35 12.76
N PHE A 669 0.35 -33.43 13.46
CA PHE A 669 1.53 -34.22 13.12
C PHE A 669 1.23 -34.91 11.78
N ASP A 670 2.13 -34.81 10.79
CA ASP A 670 2.12 -35.84 9.76
C ASP A 670 2.52 -37.18 10.40
N GLU A 671 2.35 -38.29 9.69
CA GLU A 671 2.68 -39.64 10.17
C GLU A 671 4.16 -39.82 10.59
N TYR A 672 4.99 -38.77 10.41
CA TYR A 672 6.43 -38.72 10.65
C TYR A 672 6.86 -37.62 11.65
N GLY A 673 5.94 -36.84 12.22
CA GLY A 673 6.25 -35.83 13.26
C GLY A 673 6.90 -34.53 12.76
N TYR A 674 6.69 -34.12 11.50
CA TYR A 674 7.37 -32.96 10.91
C TYR A 674 6.72 -31.60 11.26
N THR A 675 7.52 -30.65 11.76
CA THR A 675 7.12 -29.29 12.22
C THR A 675 7.49 -28.15 11.25
N GLY A 676 7.93 -28.48 10.03
CA GLY A 676 8.45 -27.50 9.06
C GLY A 676 7.41 -26.92 8.08
N VAL A 677 7.83 -25.93 7.30
CA VAL A 677 7.06 -25.27 6.23
C VAL A 677 6.84 -26.25 5.07
N PRO A 678 5.60 -26.68 4.73
CA PRO A 678 5.39 -27.56 3.60
C PRO A 678 5.70 -26.87 2.26
N PHE A 679 6.43 -27.60 1.42
CA PHE A 679 6.65 -27.30 0.01
C PHE A 679 5.72 -28.17 -0.83
N ILE A 680 4.79 -27.54 -1.54
CA ILE A 680 3.76 -28.25 -2.30
C ILE A 680 3.97 -28.02 -3.79
N LEU A 681 4.10 -29.12 -4.52
CA LEU A 681 4.35 -29.13 -5.95
C LEU A 681 3.09 -29.59 -6.67
N LYS A 682 2.54 -28.74 -7.54
CA LYS A 682 1.40 -29.07 -8.39
C LYS A 682 1.77 -28.87 -9.84
N ALA A 683 1.91 -29.97 -10.58
CA ALA A 683 2.16 -29.95 -12.01
C ALA A 683 1.03 -30.69 -12.76
N GLY A 684 0.65 -30.21 -13.94
CA GLY A 684 -0.41 -30.81 -14.74
C GLY A 684 -0.37 -30.41 -16.20
N LYS A 685 -0.81 -31.31 -17.09
CA LYS A 685 -1.10 -31.01 -18.51
C LYS A 685 -2.59 -30.76 -18.72
N ALA A 686 -2.88 -29.93 -19.72
CA ALA A 686 -4.24 -29.62 -20.17
C ALA A 686 -5.16 -29.09 -19.04
N LEU A 687 -4.58 -28.30 -18.14
CA LEU A 687 -5.30 -27.64 -17.06
C LEU A 687 -5.98 -26.34 -17.55
N SER A 688 -6.91 -25.82 -16.76
CA SER A 688 -7.75 -24.64 -17.06
C SER A 688 -6.97 -23.36 -17.35
N SER A 689 -5.69 -23.29 -16.97
CA SER A 689 -4.84 -22.12 -17.18
C SER A 689 -3.38 -22.53 -17.39
N LYS A 690 -2.77 -22.01 -18.46
CA LYS A 690 -1.32 -22.11 -18.72
C LYS A 690 -0.62 -21.11 -17.82
N LYS A 691 -0.04 -21.54 -16.69
CA LYS A 691 0.70 -20.66 -15.76
C LYS A 691 1.84 -21.41 -15.08
N ALA A 692 2.99 -20.79 -14.89
CA ALA A 692 3.97 -21.26 -13.91
C ALA A 692 4.15 -20.19 -12.84
N ASP A 693 3.81 -20.53 -11.59
CA ASP A 693 3.84 -19.60 -10.48
C ASP A 693 4.61 -20.21 -9.30
N ILE A 694 5.37 -19.38 -8.59
CA ILE A 694 5.82 -19.64 -7.23
C ILE A 694 4.96 -18.80 -6.31
N ARG A 695 4.37 -19.44 -5.30
CA ARG A 695 3.47 -18.79 -4.35
C ARG A 695 3.97 -19.02 -2.95
N VAL A 696 4.20 -17.94 -2.22
CA VAL A 696 4.52 -17.94 -0.80
C VAL A 696 3.29 -17.46 -0.07
N GLN A 697 2.60 -18.35 0.66
CA GLN A 697 1.42 -18.01 1.44
C GLN A 697 1.83 -17.80 2.90
N PHE A 698 1.56 -16.59 3.41
CA PHE A 698 1.84 -16.24 4.80
C PHE A 698 0.76 -16.79 5.74
N LYS A 699 1.12 -16.94 7.01
CA LYS A 699 0.17 -17.27 8.09
C LYS A 699 -0.89 -16.18 8.22
N ASP A 700 -2.00 -16.54 8.87
CA ASP A 700 -2.99 -15.55 9.31
C ASP A 700 -2.36 -14.57 10.30
N VAL A 701 -2.95 -13.38 10.41
CA VAL A 701 -2.49 -12.36 11.35
C VAL A 701 -2.92 -12.80 12.77
N PRO A 702 -1.99 -12.92 13.73
CA PRO A 702 -2.35 -13.23 15.12
C PRO A 702 -3.28 -12.16 15.72
N GLY A 703 -4.38 -12.58 16.35
CA GLY A 703 -5.34 -11.68 16.99
C GLY A 703 -6.00 -10.71 15.98
N ASP A 704 -6.52 -11.23 14.88
CA ASP A 704 -7.10 -10.43 13.80
C ASP A 704 -8.28 -9.55 14.28
N ILE A 705 -8.02 -8.25 14.40
CA ILE A 705 -9.00 -7.25 14.87
C ILE A 705 -9.99 -6.83 13.78
N PHE A 706 -9.77 -7.24 12.51
CA PHE A 706 -10.62 -6.91 11.37
C PHE A 706 -11.55 -8.06 10.96
N ASN A 707 -11.42 -9.23 11.59
CA ASN A 707 -12.14 -10.45 11.22
C ASN A 707 -11.98 -10.79 9.72
N CYS A 708 -10.74 -10.65 9.22
CA CYS A 708 -10.33 -10.92 7.84
C CYS A 708 -10.29 -12.41 7.49
N GLU A 709 -10.67 -13.34 8.39
CA GLU A 709 -10.69 -14.80 8.14
C GLU A 709 -11.43 -15.18 6.83
N LYS A 710 -12.35 -14.33 6.36
CA LYS A 710 -13.10 -14.52 5.11
C LYS A 710 -12.40 -14.03 3.83
N GLN A 711 -11.25 -13.34 3.90
CA GLN A 711 -10.67 -12.59 2.78
C GLN A 711 -9.45 -13.23 2.10
N GLY A 712 -8.97 -14.34 2.63
CA GLY A 712 -7.83 -15.08 2.09
C GLY A 712 -6.48 -14.56 2.59
N ARG A 713 -5.53 -15.48 2.74
CA ARG A 713 -4.18 -15.19 3.26
C ARG A 713 -3.38 -14.28 2.35
N ASN A 714 -2.45 -13.51 2.95
CA ASN A 714 -1.46 -12.77 2.16
C ASN A 714 -0.60 -13.75 1.34
N GLU A 715 -0.32 -13.41 0.09
CA GLU A 715 0.51 -14.22 -0.80
C GLU A 715 1.57 -13.35 -1.48
N PHE A 716 2.82 -13.79 -1.54
CA PHE A 716 3.78 -13.27 -2.50
C PHE A 716 3.84 -14.23 -3.70
N VAL A 717 3.68 -13.70 -4.91
CA VAL A 717 3.60 -14.50 -6.12
C VAL A 717 4.61 -14.04 -7.16
N MET A 718 5.42 -14.98 -7.63
CA MET A 718 6.33 -14.81 -8.76
C MET A 718 5.80 -15.64 -9.93
N ARG A 719 5.37 -14.98 -11.00
CA ARG A 719 4.90 -15.63 -12.22
C ARG A 719 6.05 -15.77 -13.20
N LEU A 720 6.41 -17.01 -13.52
CA LEU A 720 7.45 -17.34 -14.50
C LEU A 720 6.90 -17.42 -15.93
N GLN A 721 5.60 -17.71 -16.11
CA GLN A 721 4.90 -17.63 -17.40
C GLN A 721 3.38 -17.76 -17.24
N PRO A 722 2.59 -17.33 -18.25
CA PRO A 722 2.96 -16.36 -19.28
C PRO A 722 3.06 -14.96 -18.67
N SER A 723 3.89 -14.11 -19.27
CA SER A 723 4.14 -12.73 -18.82
C SER A 723 4.72 -12.66 -17.42
N GLU A 724 6.04 -12.53 -17.38
CA GLU A 724 6.82 -12.47 -16.16
C GLU A 724 6.41 -11.29 -15.27
N ALA A 725 6.11 -11.58 -14.00
CA ALA A 725 5.60 -10.60 -13.05
C ALA A 725 5.84 -11.02 -11.59
N MET A 726 5.93 -10.01 -10.72
CA MET A 726 5.87 -10.15 -9.26
C MET A 726 4.63 -9.44 -8.74
N TYR A 727 3.94 -10.03 -7.78
CA TYR A 727 2.88 -9.31 -7.07
C TYR A 727 2.73 -9.78 -5.64
N MET A 728 2.41 -8.84 -4.75
CA MET A 728 2.01 -9.12 -3.37
C MET A 728 0.51 -8.98 -3.26
N LYS A 729 -0.15 -10.03 -2.79
CA LYS A 729 -1.55 -9.99 -2.38
C LYS A 729 -1.65 -9.62 -0.92
N LEU A 730 -2.32 -8.51 -0.65
CA LEU A 730 -2.48 -7.95 0.69
C LEU A 730 -3.92 -7.52 0.94
N ALA A 731 -4.29 -7.43 2.21
CA ALA A 731 -5.51 -6.78 2.65
C ALA A 731 -5.30 -5.26 2.62
N VAL A 732 -6.19 -4.54 1.93
CA VAL A 732 -6.29 -3.07 1.97
C VAL A 732 -7.70 -2.69 2.41
N LYS A 733 -7.88 -1.46 2.87
CA LYS A 733 -9.20 -0.86 3.04
C LYS A 733 -9.91 -0.83 1.68
N GLN A 734 -11.14 -1.34 1.65
CA GLN A 734 -12.01 -1.20 0.51
C GLN A 734 -12.35 0.29 0.32
N PRO A 735 -12.11 0.87 -0.86
CA PRO A 735 -12.44 2.27 -1.10
C PRO A 735 -13.93 2.53 -0.82
N GLY A 736 -14.22 3.56 -0.02
CA GLY A 736 -15.59 3.91 0.38
C GLY A 736 -15.72 4.34 1.84
N LEU A 737 -16.98 4.52 2.27
CA LEU A 737 -17.35 5.12 3.56
C LEU A 737 -17.46 4.10 4.71
N GLU A 738 -16.95 2.88 4.54
CA GLU A 738 -16.97 1.84 5.58
C GLU A 738 -15.56 1.34 5.87
N MET A 739 -15.30 0.96 7.13
CA MET A 739 -14.04 0.28 7.50
C MET A 739 -14.17 -1.22 7.20
N SER A 740 -14.14 -1.56 5.92
CA SER A 740 -14.07 -2.95 5.45
C SER A 740 -12.78 -3.19 4.70
N THR A 741 -12.32 -4.44 4.71
CA THR A 741 -11.10 -4.87 4.04
C THR A 741 -11.42 -5.52 2.69
N VAL A 742 -10.49 -5.49 1.75
CA VAL A 742 -10.55 -6.22 0.48
C VAL A 742 -9.16 -6.68 0.10
N GLN A 743 -9.05 -7.82 -0.58
CA GLN A 743 -7.78 -8.28 -1.14
C GLN A 743 -7.42 -7.43 -2.37
N SER A 744 -6.21 -6.85 -2.37
CA SER A 744 -5.63 -6.13 -3.50
C SER A 744 -4.21 -6.61 -3.80
N GLU A 745 -3.66 -6.15 -4.92
CA GLU A 745 -2.34 -6.55 -5.42
C GLU A 745 -1.46 -5.31 -5.57
N LEU A 746 -0.23 -5.37 -5.03
CA LEU A 746 0.89 -4.52 -5.45
C LEU A 746 1.61 -5.28 -6.56
N ASP A 747 1.67 -4.76 -7.78
CA ASP A 747 2.19 -5.51 -8.92
C ASP A 747 3.37 -4.84 -9.64
N LEU A 748 4.28 -5.68 -10.12
CA LEU A 748 5.36 -5.36 -11.05
C LEU A 748 5.26 -6.32 -12.22
N SER A 749 4.79 -5.81 -13.35
CA SER A 749 4.79 -6.51 -14.62
C SER A 749 5.99 -6.06 -15.45
N TYR A 750 6.87 -6.99 -15.81
CA TYR A 750 8.08 -6.66 -16.60
C TYR A 750 7.69 -6.03 -17.95
N LYS A 751 6.69 -6.61 -18.62
CA LYS A 751 6.18 -6.10 -19.90
C LYS A 751 5.66 -4.65 -19.80
N GLN A 752 5.03 -4.31 -18.67
CA GLN A 752 4.48 -2.96 -18.49
C GLN A 752 5.54 -1.96 -18.01
N ARG A 753 6.51 -2.40 -17.21
CA ARG A 753 7.52 -1.50 -16.66
C ARG A 753 8.62 -1.13 -17.66
N TYR A 754 8.96 -2.06 -18.54
CA TYR A 754 10.05 -1.95 -19.51
C TYR A 754 9.51 -1.99 -20.94
N HIS A 755 8.62 -1.05 -21.28
CA HIS A 755 8.09 -0.92 -22.64
C HIS A 755 9.24 -0.71 -23.63
N GLY A 756 9.22 -1.42 -24.76
CA GLY A 756 10.25 -1.34 -25.79
C GLY A 756 11.50 -2.20 -25.53
N VAL A 757 11.63 -2.82 -24.36
CA VAL A 757 12.72 -3.76 -24.06
C VAL A 757 12.29 -5.17 -24.40
N THR A 758 13.00 -5.82 -25.32
CA THR A 758 12.84 -7.26 -25.59
C THR A 758 13.43 -8.05 -24.43
N ILE A 759 12.57 -8.71 -23.66
CA ILE A 759 13.02 -9.66 -22.63
C ILE A 759 13.58 -10.88 -23.38
N PRO A 760 14.88 -11.21 -23.22
CA PRO A 760 15.49 -12.35 -23.90
C PRO A 760 14.76 -13.64 -23.55
N ASP A 761 14.66 -14.56 -24.51
CA ASP A 761 14.17 -15.90 -24.20
C ASP A 761 15.16 -16.61 -23.26
N ALA A 762 14.65 -17.51 -22.42
CA ALA A 762 15.48 -18.20 -21.45
C ALA A 762 16.63 -19.00 -22.10
N TYR A 763 16.46 -19.52 -23.32
CA TYR A 763 17.54 -20.17 -24.05
C TYR A 763 18.61 -19.19 -24.53
N GLU A 764 18.24 -17.97 -24.92
CA GLU A 764 19.21 -16.93 -25.33
C GLU A 764 20.17 -16.62 -24.18
N ARG A 765 19.62 -16.48 -22.97
CA ARG A 765 20.40 -16.25 -21.75
C ARG A 765 21.34 -17.42 -21.44
N LEU A 766 20.81 -18.64 -21.39
CA LEU A 766 21.62 -19.83 -21.08
C LEU A 766 22.72 -20.04 -22.14
N LEU A 767 22.43 -19.80 -23.41
CA LEU A 767 23.47 -19.89 -24.45
C LEU A 767 24.57 -18.84 -24.23
N LEU A 768 24.21 -17.60 -23.87
CA LEU A 768 25.20 -16.57 -23.55
C LEU A 768 26.05 -16.94 -22.32
N ASP A 769 25.43 -17.40 -21.24
CA ASP A 769 26.15 -17.83 -20.03
C ASP A 769 27.10 -18.99 -20.36
N THR A 770 26.69 -19.91 -21.25
CA THR A 770 27.58 -20.95 -21.77
C THR A 770 28.74 -20.36 -22.57
N ILE A 771 28.54 -19.31 -23.38
CA ILE A 771 29.60 -18.64 -24.15
C ILE A 771 30.57 -17.88 -23.24
N HIS A 772 30.12 -17.36 -22.11
CA HIS A 772 30.98 -16.74 -21.09
C HIS A 772 31.66 -17.76 -20.17
N GLY A 773 31.05 -18.94 -20.00
CA GLY A 773 31.53 -19.99 -19.10
C GLY A 773 30.98 -19.86 -17.70
N ASP A 774 29.87 -19.15 -17.57
CA ASP A 774 29.16 -18.99 -16.34
C ASP A 774 28.26 -20.21 -16.12
N GLN A 775 28.53 -20.96 -15.05
CA GLN A 775 27.77 -22.15 -14.69
C GLN A 775 26.66 -21.87 -13.66
N GLN A 776 26.47 -20.63 -13.21
CA GLN A 776 25.53 -20.29 -12.13
C GLN A 776 24.09 -20.73 -12.42
N HIS A 777 23.68 -20.75 -13.69
CA HIS A 777 22.32 -21.09 -14.12
C HIS A 777 22.17 -22.51 -14.68
N PHE A 778 23.18 -23.36 -14.48
CA PHE A 778 23.21 -24.73 -14.98
C PHE A 778 23.14 -25.74 -13.86
N VAL A 779 22.43 -26.83 -14.11
CA VAL A 779 22.27 -27.90 -13.13
C VAL A 779 23.61 -28.61 -12.89
N ARG A 780 24.07 -28.60 -11.65
CA ARG A 780 25.28 -29.33 -11.26
C ARG A 780 25.00 -30.83 -11.10
N ARG A 781 26.04 -31.65 -11.22
CA ARG A 781 25.94 -33.11 -11.02
C ARG A 781 25.44 -33.51 -9.63
N ASP A 782 25.90 -32.84 -8.58
CA ASP A 782 25.47 -33.09 -7.20
C ASP A 782 24.02 -32.68 -6.96
N GLU A 783 23.61 -31.51 -7.49
CA GLU A 783 22.20 -31.11 -7.49
C GLU A 783 21.33 -32.11 -8.24
N LEU A 784 21.81 -32.65 -9.37
CA LEU A 784 21.12 -33.67 -10.16
C LEU A 784 20.87 -34.94 -9.33
N LYS A 785 21.90 -35.42 -8.63
CA LYS A 785 21.83 -36.55 -7.72
C LYS A 785 20.80 -36.31 -6.61
N ALA A 786 20.92 -35.18 -5.90
CA ALA A 786 20.04 -34.85 -4.78
C ALA A 786 18.55 -34.81 -5.18
N ALA A 787 18.21 -34.30 -6.37
CA ALA A 787 16.82 -34.36 -6.82
C ALA A 787 16.36 -35.79 -7.14
N TRP A 788 17.22 -36.61 -7.73
CA TRP A 788 16.87 -38.00 -8.02
C TRP A 788 16.73 -38.85 -6.75
N ASP A 789 17.50 -38.56 -5.69
CA ASP A 789 17.33 -39.20 -4.38
C ASP A 789 15.91 -38.97 -3.84
N ILE A 790 15.34 -37.78 -4.07
CA ILE A 790 13.99 -37.43 -3.62
C ILE A 790 12.91 -38.10 -4.47
N PHE A 791 13.06 -38.12 -5.80
CA PHE A 791 11.98 -38.55 -6.71
C PHE A 791 12.03 -40.03 -7.10
N THR A 792 13.19 -40.67 -7.12
CA THR A 792 13.33 -42.07 -7.53
C THR A 792 12.46 -43.03 -6.69
N PRO A 793 12.42 -42.91 -5.35
CA PRO A 793 11.54 -43.75 -4.53
C PRO A 793 10.06 -43.58 -4.90
N LEU A 794 9.61 -42.34 -5.08
CA LEU A 794 8.22 -42.03 -5.45
C LEU A 794 7.85 -42.62 -6.82
N LEU A 795 8.74 -42.50 -7.80
CA LEU A 795 8.51 -42.98 -9.16
C LEU A 795 8.47 -44.51 -9.21
N HIS A 796 9.34 -45.19 -8.45
CA HIS A 796 9.28 -46.65 -8.32
C HIS A 796 7.96 -47.14 -7.70
N ARG A 797 7.39 -46.39 -6.76
CA ARG A 797 6.06 -46.72 -6.19
C ARG A 797 4.94 -46.57 -7.21
N ILE A 798 5.01 -45.56 -8.08
CA ILE A 798 4.08 -45.40 -9.21
C ILE A 798 4.23 -46.55 -10.20
N ASP A 799 5.47 -46.87 -10.59
CA ASP A 799 5.77 -47.95 -11.56
C ASP A 799 5.35 -49.33 -11.04
N LYS A 800 5.42 -49.55 -9.71
CA LYS A 800 4.92 -50.76 -9.02
C LYS A 800 3.39 -50.77 -8.83
N GLY A 801 2.69 -49.70 -9.20
CA GLY A 801 1.23 -49.58 -9.06
C GLY A 801 0.74 -49.32 -7.63
N GLU A 802 1.64 -49.00 -6.68
CA GLU A 802 1.29 -48.64 -5.30
C GLU A 802 0.57 -47.27 -5.23
N LEU A 803 0.85 -46.40 -6.20
CA LEU A 803 0.20 -45.11 -6.39
C LEU A 803 -0.52 -45.08 -7.74
N LYS A 804 -1.86 -45.10 -7.71
CA LYS A 804 -2.68 -45.10 -8.93
C LYS A 804 -3.02 -43.67 -9.38
N PRO A 805 -2.92 -43.37 -10.69
CA PRO A 805 -3.29 -42.06 -11.22
C PRO A 805 -4.80 -41.82 -11.10
N ILE A 806 -5.18 -40.58 -10.78
CA ILE A 806 -6.57 -40.14 -10.68
C ILE A 806 -6.93 -39.36 -11.95
N SER A 807 -8.00 -39.78 -12.63
CA SER A 807 -8.50 -39.13 -13.83
C SER A 807 -9.14 -37.77 -13.53
N TYR A 808 -8.95 -36.80 -14.42
CA TYR A 808 -9.57 -35.48 -14.32
C TYR A 808 -9.97 -34.96 -15.71
N GLN A 809 -11.01 -34.12 -15.78
CA GLN A 809 -11.49 -33.56 -17.04
C GLN A 809 -10.46 -32.59 -17.65
N GLN A 810 -10.25 -32.67 -18.96
CA GLN A 810 -9.46 -31.70 -19.69
C GLN A 810 -10.01 -30.27 -19.50
N GLY A 811 -9.13 -29.29 -19.27
CA GLY A 811 -9.52 -27.91 -18.96
C GLY A 811 -9.97 -27.69 -17.51
N SER A 812 -9.93 -28.72 -16.65
CA SER A 812 -10.15 -28.57 -15.21
C SER A 812 -8.87 -28.11 -14.48
N ARG A 813 -8.92 -27.96 -13.15
CA ARG A 813 -7.76 -27.61 -12.32
C ARG A 813 -6.95 -28.82 -11.84
N GLY A 814 -7.23 -30.01 -12.40
CA GLY A 814 -6.73 -31.30 -11.94
C GLY A 814 -7.77 -32.04 -11.08
N PRO A 815 -7.39 -33.19 -10.51
CA PRO A 815 -8.29 -33.98 -9.67
C PRO A 815 -8.60 -33.24 -8.36
N ALA A 816 -9.79 -33.47 -7.79
CA ALA A 816 -10.25 -32.81 -6.57
C ALA A 816 -9.34 -33.16 -5.37
N GLU A 817 -8.82 -34.37 -5.37
CA GLU A 817 -7.89 -34.93 -4.39
C GLU A 817 -6.56 -34.15 -4.35
N ALA A 818 -6.11 -33.57 -5.47
CA ALA A 818 -4.95 -32.69 -5.47
C ALA A 818 -5.23 -31.37 -4.73
N ASP A 819 -6.49 -30.93 -4.71
CA ASP A 819 -6.91 -29.74 -3.98
C ASP A 819 -7.19 -30.05 -2.50
N GLU A 820 -7.67 -31.26 -2.19
CA GLU A 820 -7.72 -31.75 -0.81
C GLU A 820 -6.32 -31.92 -0.22
N LEU A 821 -5.35 -32.44 -0.97
CA LEU A 821 -3.96 -32.54 -0.52
C LEU A 821 -3.38 -31.16 -0.22
N LEU A 822 -3.70 -30.16 -1.05
CA LEU A 822 -3.33 -28.77 -0.79
C LEU A 822 -3.95 -28.26 0.52
N LEU A 823 -5.23 -28.53 0.76
CA LEU A 823 -5.93 -28.13 1.99
C LEU A 823 -5.35 -28.84 3.23
N ARG A 824 -5.08 -30.16 3.15
CA ARG A 824 -4.42 -30.95 4.21
C ARG A 824 -3.02 -30.42 4.52
N ALA A 825 -2.28 -30.02 3.49
CA ALA A 825 -1.00 -29.35 3.61
C ALA A 825 -1.11 -27.89 4.11
N GLY A 826 -2.33 -27.38 4.37
CA GLY A 826 -2.58 -26.07 4.97
C GLY A 826 -2.63 -24.90 3.98
N TYR A 827 -2.61 -25.18 2.67
CA TYR A 827 -2.80 -24.16 1.65
C TYR A 827 -4.26 -23.77 1.55
N VAL A 828 -4.58 -22.53 1.92
CA VAL A 828 -5.93 -21.98 1.79
C VAL A 828 -6.11 -21.38 0.40
N ARG A 829 -7.20 -21.75 -0.27
CA ARG A 829 -7.52 -21.19 -1.58
C ARG A 829 -7.98 -19.75 -1.44
N THR A 830 -7.17 -18.81 -1.92
CA THR A 830 -7.66 -17.46 -2.24
C THR A 830 -8.41 -17.53 -3.58
N HIS A 831 -9.65 -17.01 -3.65
CA HIS A 831 -10.42 -17.02 -4.90
C HIS A 831 -9.67 -16.25 -6.01
N GLY A 832 -9.84 -16.68 -7.25
CA GLY A 832 -9.16 -16.10 -8.39
C GLY A 832 -9.78 -14.77 -8.77
N TYR A 833 -9.03 -13.68 -8.64
CA TYR A 833 -9.39 -12.41 -9.26
C TYR A 833 -9.00 -12.44 -10.75
N ARG A 834 -9.81 -11.79 -11.59
CA ARG A 834 -9.40 -11.49 -12.97
C ARG A 834 -8.30 -10.43 -12.89
N TRP A 835 -7.14 -10.76 -13.45
CA TRP A 835 -6.19 -9.72 -13.88
C TRP A 835 -6.94 -8.89 -14.91
N ILE A 836 -7.27 -7.65 -14.56
CA ILE A 836 -7.77 -6.67 -15.51
C ILE A 836 -6.50 -5.99 -16.03
N PRO A 837 -6.10 -6.23 -17.30
CA PRO A 837 -5.02 -5.43 -17.89
C PRO A 837 -5.39 -3.96 -17.74
N PRO A 838 -4.44 -3.06 -17.44
CA PRO A 838 -4.67 -1.64 -17.60
C PRO A 838 -5.13 -1.42 -19.05
N ALA A 839 -6.37 -0.97 -19.22
CA ALA A 839 -6.74 -0.32 -20.46
C ALA A 839 -5.91 0.98 -20.51
N LEU A 840 -5.13 1.11 -21.58
CA LEU A 840 -4.44 2.35 -21.93
C LEU A 840 -5.40 3.54 -21.92
#